data_AF-A0A1B9GTY2-F1
#
_entry.id   AF-A0A1B9GTY2-F1
#
_cell.length_a   1.000
_cell.length_b   1.000
_cell.length_c   1.000
_cell.angle_alpha   90.00
_cell.angle_beta   90.00
_cell.angle_gamma   90.00
#
_symmetry.space_group_name_H-M   'P 1'
#
loop_
_entity.id
_entity.type
_entity.pdbx_description
1 polymer ?
#
loop_
_entity_poly.entity_id
_entity_poly.type
_entity_poly.pdbx_seq_one_letter_code
_entity_poly.pdbx_strand_id
1 'polypeptide(L)'
;MSDLTANVQKPSADHIVVEGYEALKYNFHYTPNVFDVNTSTLADIYKRWGRVLIVMDTIVHPIYKEKIQQYFDHYNVEITWKVVKGGEINKTMDTMLDIVDAMDSFGTVRTEPTLVIGGGLVTDVAGYACASYRRTSNFIRIPTTLIGLIDASVSIKVGINHKKLKNRLGAYHAPLHTFLDFSLLKTLPVGQVRNGFAELVKIASVGDKAVYELLVKHGKELVETAFGYQGGDAVRAPGTEICHRGIETMLELESPNLHELGLDRVIAFGHTWSPTLELTPRIPLRHGHAITIDMAYSITLAHTRGILNDAQRDQWFNLVSSVGLSMDHELFDDEMIKISTEAIKKTRDGKQRFAIPDREFGKCVFLNDVPIEELQAALKVHKEFVKSRYGSGVGKEAYVDAGDLGAEPEAYAKGGAKPEPTHDCDCTSTASSLKRTGINGNQTKSAAVSAGGVPVDGTGHVTNGLVRLNRLAEMGRAVPSPAQNFLSSVILPCLSVFLLPVSLLAVVGCIARDLALRQLGLRNDRKIGGVADGERKRRCVLITGGRMSKGLTLARAFKRAGWKVIGVDEAGWGELCPMRFSSAVDQFYILPPAAESYQRYSAKLLEIVRIHSVDLFIPVSGAGSSVEDAQAAEDMFDATKGSCRTFIQDPDTMLDLHDKDRFMALVERLGFPTPSGKMVISVEEAMTFLREDKKDKALEPNFVLKCMGLDENRGDMTLYPLKGDDNELSKTKAALKGLRLKITKDCPYVFQEFIPGQEWCTHASVIDGKVTSFVTCPSNDMLMTYENATTDDVGRRAEAWTVQLLNKLKKDLTPTGKTRGLTGHFSFDFIISTKNGQMYPLECNARVHTAVIMLPVSKIASCYEIDSGSDSKQRDILRPLSGTPPRSWLYNDLIMRYLPLIVPSKRVLTDIHPSLPACYVDLFERRNMSPSEAPFVWRIDPTLVADDWLPFIVLWHVWWPSLLIKRWWQGKKWNRVSD
;
A
#
# COMPACT_ATOMS: atom_id res chain seq x y z
N MET A 1 -9.11 52.81 -7.12
CA MET A 1 -8.91 52.03 -8.36
C MET A 1 -7.54 52.42 -8.86
N SER A 2 -6.52 51.58 -8.63
CA SER A 2 -5.16 51.83 -9.12
C SER A 2 -5.02 51.23 -10.51
N ASP A 3 -4.27 51.91 -11.38
CA ASP A 3 -4.24 51.76 -12.83
C ASP A 3 -3.55 50.47 -13.32
N LEU A 4 -4.01 49.30 -12.87
CA LEU A 4 -3.53 47.99 -13.31
C LEU A 4 -4.08 47.67 -14.70
N THR A 5 -3.57 48.37 -15.72
CA THR A 5 -3.90 48.12 -17.13
C THR A 5 -2.98 47.06 -17.71
N ALA A 6 -3.54 45.93 -18.13
CA ALA A 6 -2.80 44.93 -18.90
C ALA A 6 -2.39 45.52 -20.27
N ASN A 7 -1.20 45.18 -20.75
CA ASN A 7 -0.65 45.68 -22.00
C ASN A 7 -0.19 44.54 -22.90
N VAL A 8 -0.44 44.66 -24.20
CA VAL A 8 0.05 43.75 -25.23
C VAL A 8 0.80 44.58 -26.26
N GLN A 9 2.10 44.36 -26.35
CA GLN A 9 2.98 45.05 -27.28
C GLN A 9 3.48 44.08 -28.34
N LYS A 10 3.72 44.59 -29.54
CA LYS A 10 4.37 43.84 -30.63
C LYS A 10 5.69 44.53 -31.01
N PRO A 11 6.79 44.30 -30.27
CA PRO A 11 8.04 45.00 -30.50
C PRO A 11 8.68 44.70 -31.86
N SER A 12 8.36 43.55 -32.47
CA SER A 12 8.79 43.18 -33.82
C SER A 12 7.75 42.31 -34.52
N ALA A 13 7.92 42.06 -35.83
CA ALA A 13 6.99 41.23 -36.61
C ALA A 13 6.81 39.82 -36.06
N ASP A 14 7.87 39.26 -35.44
CA ASP A 14 7.96 37.88 -34.97
C ASP A 14 7.78 37.72 -33.45
N HIS A 15 7.50 38.81 -32.72
CA HIS A 15 7.47 38.79 -31.26
C HIS A 15 6.33 39.64 -30.67
N ILE A 16 5.60 39.07 -29.71
CA ILE A 16 4.54 39.73 -28.93
C ILE A 16 4.89 39.59 -27.45
N VAL A 17 4.79 40.68 -26.71
CA VAL A 17 4.99 40.75 -25.25
C VAL A 17 3.65 41.05 -24.59
N VAL A 18 3.32 40.31 -23.54
CA VAL A 18 2.10 40.51 -22.74
C VAL A 18 2.50 40.77 -21.29
N GLU A 19 2.04 41.89 -20.75
CA GLU A 19 2.17 42.25 -19.34
C GLU A 19 0.77 42.34 -18.74
N GLY A 20 0.39 41.32 -17.96
CA GLY A 20 -0.89 41.25 -17.25
C GLY A 20 -0.71 41.48 -15.75
N TYR A 21 -1.76 42.02 -15.11
CA TYR A 21 -1.78 42.27 -13.67
C TYR A 21 -3.06 41.66 -13.07
N GLU A 22 -2.92 40.94 -11.96
CA GLU A 22 -4.05 40.44 -11.17
C GLU A 22 -3.95 40.96 -9.73
N ALA A 23 -5.07 41.48 -9.20
CA ALA A 23 -5.13 41.95 -7.83
C ALA A 23 -5.39 40.79 -6.87
N LEU A 24 -4.54 40.64 -5.86
CA LEU A 24 -4.72 39.69 -4.76
C LEU A 24 -5.25 40.43 -3.53
N LYS A 25 -6.45 40.09 -3.06
CA LYS A 25 -7.08 40.70 -1.88
C LYS A 25 -7.73 39.64 -0.99
N TYR A 26 -7.38 39.64 0.28
CA TYR A 26 -7.90 38.73 1.31
C TYR A 26 -7.94 39.44 2.66
N ASN A 27 -8.79 38.98 3.59
CA ASN A 27 -9.02 39.67 4.86
C ASN A 27 -8.97 38.71 6.05
N PHE A 28 -8.58 39.22 7.20
CA PHE A 28 -8.62 38.52 8.49
C PHE A 28 -9.69 39.14 9.38
N HIS A 29 -10.46 38.31 10.07
CA HIS A 29 -11.48 38.73 11.03
C HIS A 29 -11.19 38.13 12.39
N TYR A 30 -10.80 38.96 13.35
CA TYR A 30 -10.70 38.53 14.75
C TYR A 30 -12.11 38.47 15.35
N THR A 31 -12.49 37.31 15.88
CA THR A 31 -13.81 37.12 16.51
C THR A 31 -13.69 36.22 17.74
N PRO A 32 -14.36 36.54 18.86
CA PRO A 32 -14.33 35.70 20.05
C PRO A 32 -15.20 34.44 19.92
N ASN A 33 -16.10 34.42 18.95
CA ASN A 33 -16.99 33.29 18.66
C ASN A 33 -17.55 33.44 17.24
N VAL A 34 -16.97 32.73 16.28
CA VAL A 34 -17.37 32.83 14.86
C VAL A 34 -18.79 32.32 14.59
N PHE A 35 -19.31 31.44 15.47
CA PHE A 35 -20.65 30.86 15.37
C PHE A 35 -21.62 31.43 16.43
N ASP A 36 -21.43 32.67 16.86
CA ASP A 36 -22.40 33.39 17.69
C ASP A 36 -23.60 33.81 16.85
N VAL A 37 -24.78 33.26 17.13
CA VAL A 37 -26.04 33.60 16.43
C VAL A 37 -26.36 35.09 16.45
N ASN A 38 -25.85 35.87 17.40
CA ASN A 38 -26.07 37.32 17.45
C ASN A 38 -25.19 38.10 16.46
N THR A 39 -24.24 37.45 15.78
CA THR A 39 -23.30 38.08 14.85
C THR A 39 -23.41 37.48 13.45
N SER A 40 -23.90 38.25 12.48
CA SER A 40 -24.19 37.75 11.13
C SER A 40 -22.99 37.69 10.18
N THR A 41 -21.79 38.09 10.61
CA THR A 41 -20.64 38.34 9.71
C THR A 41 -20.29 37.16 8.79
N LEU A 42 -20.28 35.92 9.29
CA LEU A 42 -20.03 34.74 8.47
C LEU A 42 -21.25 34.42 7.59
N ALA A 43 -22.46 34.44 8.15
CA ALA A 43 -23.70 34.15 7.42
C ALA A 43 -23.97 35.14 6.28
N ASP A 44 -23.64 36.42 6.46
CA ASP A 44 -23.83 37.49 5.46
C ASP A 44 -23.10 37.19 4.15
N ILE A 45 -21.97 36.48 4.22
CA ILE A 45 -21.24 36.04 3.04
C ILE A 45 -22.09 35.02 2.24
N TYR A 46 -22.76 34.11 2.94
CA TYR A 46 -23.52 33.01 2.34
C TYR A 46 -24.97 33.35 1.98
N LYS A 47 -25.54 34.43 2.53
CA LYS A 47 -26.93 34.88 2.29
C LYS A 47 -27.30 34.97 0.80
N ARG A 48 -26.37 35.38 -0.05
CA ARG A 48 -26.58 35.47 -1.51
C ARG A 48 -26.95 34.12 -2.13
N TRP A 49 -26.36 33.04 -1.65
CA TRP A 49 -26.55 31.69 -2.18
C TRP A 49 -27.62 30.90 -1.40
N GLY A 50 -27.86 31.24 -0.14
CA GLY A 50 -28.80 30.53 0.74
C GLY A 50 -28.33 29.13 1.13
N ARG A 51 -27.08 28.77 0.81
CA ARG A 51 -26.47 27.47 1.07
C ARG A 51 -24.96 27.60 1.25
N VAL A 52 -24.34 26.59 1.84
CA VAL A 52 -22.89 26.51 2.05
C VAL A 52 -22.39 25.06 1.95
N LEU A 53 -21.29 24.85 1.22
CA LEU A 53 -20.49 23.63 1.31
C LEU A 53 -19.41 23.83 2.38
N ILE A 54 -19.47 23.00 3.43
CA ILE A 54 -18.50 23.02 4.53
C ILE A 54 -17.58 21.80 4.42
N VAL A 55 -16.29 22.05 4.16
CA VAL A 55 -15.22 21.05 4.27
C VAL A 55 -14.65 21.10 5.69
N MET A 56 -14.76 19.99 6.43
CA MET A 56 -14.44 19.97 7.85
C MET A 56 -13.66 18.73 8.28
N ASP A 57 -12.73 18.93 9.22
CA ASP A 57 -11.99 17.84 9.85
C ASP A 57 -12.88 16.86 10.64
N THR A 58 -12.59 15.56 10.57
CA THR A 58 -13.37 14.51 11.24
C THR A 58 -13.33 14.54 12.77
N ILE A 59 -12.29 15.10 13.40
CA ILE A 59 -12.19 15.28 14.86
C ILE A 59 -12.96 16.53 15.27
N VAL A 60 -12.83 17.61 14.49
CA VAL A 60 -13.50 18.90 14.78
C VAL A 60 -15.02 18.80 14.57
N HIS A 61 -15.47 18.05 13.57
CA HIS A 61 -16.89 17.94 13.21
C HIS A 61 -17.81 17.57 14.38
N PRO A 62 -17.61 16.45 15.10
CA PRO A 62 -18.49 16.10 16.23
C PRO A 62 -18.42 17.07 17.42
N ILE A 63 -17.39 17.93 17.52
CA ILE A 63 -17.24 18.90 18.62
C ILE A 63 -18.08 20.16 18.36
N TYR A 64 -18.13 20.60 17.10
CA TYR A 64 -18.70 21.92 16.75
C TYR A 64 -19.92 21.86 15.81
N LYS A 65 -20.27 20.69 15.24
CA LYS A 65 -21.36 20.59 14.25
C LYS A 65 -22.69 21.14 14.76
N GLU A 66 -23.07 20.91 16.02
CA GLU A 66 -24.34 21.40 16.57
C GLU A 66 -24.37 22.93 16.61
N LYS A 67 -23.26 23.55 17.03
CA LYS A 67 -23.14 25.00 17.10
C LYS A 67 -23.14 25.64 15.71
N ILE A 68 -22.47 25.02 14.74
CA ILE A 68 -22.45 25.46 13.34
C ILE A 68 -23.85 25.33 12.71
N GLN A 69 -24.53 24.20 12.96
CA GLN A 69 -25.88 23.97 12.47
C GLN A 69 -26.85 25.03 13.03
N GLN A 70 -26.82 25.26 14.34
CA GLN A 70 -27.63 26.32 14.98
C GLN A 70 -27.36 27.71 14.40
N TYR A 71 -26.09 28.03 14.11
CA TYR A 71 -25.71 29.30 13.50
C TYR A 71 -26.33 29.49 12.11
N PHE A 72 -26.13 28.53 11.20
CA PHE A 72 -26.63 28.65 9.83
C PHE A 72 -28.16 28.45 9.73
N ASP A 73 -28.77 27.64 10.59
CA ASP A 73 -30.23 27.52 10.71
C ASP A 73 -30.86 28.87 11.10
N HIS A 74 -30.27 29.56 12.08
CA HIS A 74 -30.74 30.90 12.51
C HIS A 74 -30.76 31.90 11.35
N TYR A 75 -29.79 31.81 10.44
CA TYR A 75 -29.67 32.69 9.28
C TYR A 75 -30.29 32.12 7.99
N ASN A 76 -31.00 30.98 8.05
CA ASN A 76 -31.63 30.31 6.91
C ASN A 76 -30.65 30.01 5.76
N VAL A 77 -29.48 29.47 6.08
CA VAL A 77 -28.48 29.02 5.10
C VAL A 77 -28.35 27.50 5.21
N GLU A 78 -28.63 26.77 4.13
CA GLU A 78 -28.57 25.31 4.12
C GLU A 78 -27.12 24.81 4.12
N ILE A 79 -26.80 23.87 5.01
CA ILE A 79 -25.45 23.27 5.08
C ILE A 79 -25.39 21.97 4.27
N THR A 80 -24.38 21.85 3.42
CA THR A 80 -23.88 20.57 2.91
C THR A 80 -22.52 20.26 3.53
N TRP A 81 -22.40 19.08 4.14
CA TRP A 81 -21.18 18.66 4.84
C TRP A 81 -20.27 17.82 3.94
N LYS A 82 -18.99 18.19 3.91
CA LYS A 82 -17.88 17.35 3.43
C LYS A 82 -16.89 17.13 4.57
N VAL A 83 -17.11 16.05 5.32
CA VAL A 83 -16.18 15.66 6.39
C VAL A 83 -15.00 14.91 5.78
N VAL A 84 -13.79 15.35 6.08
CA VAL A 84 -12.54 14.75 5.60
C VAL A 84 -11.69 14.27 6.78
N LYS A 85 -10.97 13.17 6.59
CA LYS A 85 -10.00 12.72 7.58
C LYS A 85 -8.83 13.71 7.60
N GLY A 86 -8.58 14.32 8.74
CA GLY A 86 -7.36 15.08 8.97
C GLY A 86 -6.13 14.19 9.14
N GLY A 87 -5.02 14.82 9.49
CA GLY A 87 -3.76 14.15 9.79
C GLY A 87 -2.88 13.88 8.57
N GLU A 88 -1.56 13.90 8.78
CA GLU A 88 -0.53 14.08 7.73
C GLU A 88 -0.58 13.02 6.62
N ILE A 89 -1.03 11.80 6.92
CA ILE A 89 -1.15 10.73 5.92
C ILE A 89 -2.26 10.99 4.90
N ASN A 90 -3.24 11.82 5.27
CA ASN A 90 -4.39 12.19 4.44
C ASN A 90 -4.11 13.47 3.65
N LYS A 91 -2.92 14.06 3.76
CA LYS A 91 -2.48 15.22 2.98
C LYS A 91 -2.06 14.81 1.56
N THR A 92 -3.00 14.25 0.80
CA THR A 92 -2.75 13.56 -0.47
C THR A 92 -3.58 14.12 -1.62
N MET A 93 -3.24 13.71 -2.84
CA MET A 93 -4.04 14.03 -4.04
C MET A 93 -5.44 13.42 -3.94
N ASP A 94 -5.58 12.24 -3.36
CA ASP A 94 -6.88 11.56 -3.28
C ASP A 94 -7.86 12.32 -2.39
N THR A 95 -7.41 12.80 -1.22
CA THR A 95 -8.23 13.66 -0.35
C THR A 95 -8.59 14.97 -1.03
N MET A 96 -7.66 15.56 -1.79
CA MET A 96 -7.91 16.77 -2.58
C MET A 96 -8.99 16.53 -3.66
N LEU A 97 -8.89 15.43 -4.41
CA LEU A 97 -9.86 15.05 -5.43
C LEU A 97 -11.22 14.69 -4.85
N ASP A 98 -11.26 14.09 -3.65
CA ASP A 98 -12.50 13.80 -2.93
C ASP A 98 -13.23 15.09 -2.49
N ILE A 99 -12.49 16.17 -2.20
CA ILE A 99 -13.07 17.51 -1.99
C ILE A 99 -13.56 18.10 -3.31
N VAL A 100 -12.82 17.94 -4.41
CA VAL A 100 -13.26 18.37 -5.76
C VAL A 100 -14.57 17.69 -6.15
N ASP A 101 -14.70 16.38 -5.93
CA ASP A 101 -15.94 15.63 -6.19
C ASP A 101 -17.13 16.19 -5.37
N ALA A 102 -16.88 16.61 -4.13
CA ALA A 102 -17.89 17.23 -3.28
C ALA A 102 -18.30 18.62 -3.80
N MET A 103 -17.35 19.42 -4.29
CA MET A 103 -17.63 20.71 -4.95
C MET A 103 -18.46 20.51 -6.23
N ASP A 104 -18.15 19.49 -7.04
CA ASP A 104 -18.93 19.14 -8.23
C ASP A 104 -20.33 18.66 -7.87
N SER A 105 -20.46 17.77 -6.87
CA SER A 105 -21.74 17.21 -6.42
C SER A 105 -22.65 18.26 -5.80
N PHE A 106 -22.09 19.21 -5.04
CA PHE A 106 -22.81 20.37 -4.51
C PHE A 106 -23.23 21.36 -5.63
N GLY A 107 -22.54 21.30 -6.78
CA GLY A 107 -22.71 22.24 -7.87
C GLY A 107 -22.19 23.62 -7.51
N THR A 108 -20.99 23.71 -6.92
CA THR A 108 -20.34 24.97 -6.56
C THR A 108 -20.27 25.89 -7.78
N VAL A 109 -20.91 27.07 -7.69
CA VAL A 109 -20.85 28.06 -8.76
C VAL A 109 -19.55 28.88 -8.68
N ARG A 110 -19.14 29.50 -9.79
CA ARG A 110 -17.78 30.05 -9.98
C ARG A 110 -17.27 30.96 -8.86
N THR A 111 -18.15 31.77 -8.26
CA THR A 111 -17.79 32.74 -7.22
C THR A 111 -18.26 32.35 -5.81
N GLU A 112 -18.94 31.22 -5.66
CA GLU A 112 -19.44 30.70 -4.38
C GLU A 112 -18.27 30.14 -3.56
N PRO A 113 -18.02 30.67 -2.35
CA PRO A 113 -16.86 30.26 -1.57
C PRO A 113 -17.11 28.96 -0.79
N THR A 114 -16.22 27.98 -0.90
CA THR A 114 -16.25 26.81 0.00
C THR A 114 -15.83 27.23 1.41
N LEU A 115 -16.55 26.82 2.45
CA LEU A 115 -16.17 27.06 3.84
C LEU A 115 -15.25 25.93 4.31
N VAL A 116 -14.06 26.26 4.81
CA VAL A 116 -13.07 25.27 5.26
C VAL A 116 -12.80 25.45 6.75
N ILE A 117 -13.07 24.42 7.55
CA ILE A 117 -12.97 24.44 9.01
C ILE A 117 -12.05 23.31 9.49
N GLY A 118 -10.88 23.64 10.03
CA GLY A 118 -9.91 22.61 10.44
C GLY A 118 -8.55 23.17 10.82
N GLY A 119 -7.59 22.29 11.11
CA GLY A 119 -6.19 22.68 11.28
C GLY A 119 -5.50 23.01 9.97
N GLY A 120 -4.20 23.34 10.03
CA GLY A 120 -3.38 23.69 8.86
C GLY A 120 -3.46 22.67 7.72
N LEU A 121 -3.55 21.39 8.06
CA LEU A 121 -3.66 20.32 7.06
C LEU A 121 -4.94 20.39 6.23
N VAL A 122 -6.10 20.46 6.88
CA VAL A 122 -7.39 20.52 6.16
C VAL A 122 -7.48 21.80 5.35
N THR A 123 -6.97 22.92 5.88
CA THR A 123 -6.93 24.18 5.14
C THR A 123 -6.01 24.14 3.92
N ASP A 124 -4.90 23.42 3.99
CA ASP A 124 -3.99 23.24 2.86
C ASP A 124 -4.62 22.38 1.75
N VAL A 125 -5.18 21.23 2.11
CA VAL A 125 -5.74 20.28 1.13
C VAL A 125 -6.97 20.89 0.45
N ALA A 126 -7.90 21.45 1.23
CA ALA A 126 -9.10 22.09 0.70
C ALA A 126 -8.78 23.38 -0.07
N GLY A 127 -7.82 24.18 0.42
CA GLY A 127 -7.34 25.35 -0.28
C GLY A 127 -6.75 25.00 -1.65
N TYR A 128 -6.00 23.90 -1.75
CA TYR A 128 -5.46 23.42 -3.03
C TYR A 128 -6.53 22.86 -3.96
N ALA A 129 -7.56 22.19 -3.41
CA ALA A 129 -8.75 21.81 -4.16
C ALA A 129 -9.43 23.05 -4.77
N CYS A 130 -9.64 24.11 -3.98
CA CYS A 130 -10.22 25.36 -4.44
C CYS A 130 -9.34 26.10 -5.47
N ALA A 131 -8.01 26.07 -5.31
CA ALA A 131 -7.08 26.61 -6.30
C ALA A 131 -7.21 25.91 -7.65
N SER A 132 -7.41 24.59 -7.62
CA SER A 132 -7.47 23.74 -8.82
C SER A 132 -8.86 23.73 -9.46
N TYR A 133 -9.93 23.82 -8.65
CA TYR A 133 -11.31 23.71 -9.12
C TYR A 133 -11.67 24.87 -10.05
N ARG A 134 -12.01 24.54 -11.31
CA ARG A 134 -12.24 25.48 -12.41
C ARG A 134 -11.09 26.49 -12.61
N ARG A 135 -9.85 26.08 -12.28
CA ARG A 135 -8.59 26.86 -12.33
C ARG A 135 -8.46 27.98 -11.29
N THR A 136 -9.51 28.27 -10.53
CA THR A 136 -9.52 29.09 -9.32
C THR A 136 -10.96 29.21 -8.83
N SER A 137 -11.19 28.88 -7.57
CA SER A 137 -12.47 29.03 -6.88
C SER A 137 -12.26 29.63 -5.50
N ASN A 138 -13.24 30.44 -5.07
CA ASN A 138 -13.18 31.14 -3.81
C ASN A 138 -13.31 30.16 -2.62
N PHE A 139 -12.71 30.52 -1.49
CA PHE A 139 -12.90 29.79 -0.24
C PHE A 139 -12.70 30.70 0.98
N ILE A 140 -13.15 30.23 2.14
CA ILE A 140 -13.05 30.88 3.44
C ILE A 140 -12.42 29.91 4.42
N ARG A 141 -11.56 30.39 5.32
CA ARG A 141 -10.90 29.58 6.36
C ARG A 141 -11.40 29.92 7.75
N ILE A 142 -11.63 28.88 8.56
CA ILE A 142 -11.80 28.95 10.01
C ILE A 142 -10.78 27.96 10.62
N PRO A 143 -9.54 28.41 10.90
CA PRO A 143 -8.55 27.58 11.56
C PRO A 143 -8.96 27.20 12.99
N THR A 144 -8.74 25.94 13.37
CA THR A 144 -9.15 25.38 14.68
C THR A 144 -7.97 24.91 15.54
N THR A 145 -6.75 25.06 15.04
CA THR A 145 -5.50 24.74 15.76
C THR A 145 -4.67 26.01 15.92
N LEU A 146 -3.77 26.05 16.91
CA LEU A 146 -2.89 27.20 17.07
C LEU A 146 -2.02 27.44 15.82
N ILE A 147 -1.40 26.40 15.25
CA ILE A 147 -0.67 26.51 13.96
C ILE A 147 -1.56 27.09 12.87
N GLY A 148 -2.81 26.62 12.77
CA GLY A 148 -3.77 27.17 11.82
C GLY A 148 -4.01 28.66 12.04
N LEU A 149 -4.22 29.08 13.28
CA LEU A 149 -4.57 30.45 13.64
C LEU A 149 -3.44 31.44 13.40
N ILE A 150 -2.19 31.06 13.66
CA ILE A 150 -1.05 32.01 13.63
C ILE A 150 -0.05 31.80 12.50
N ASP A 151 -0.16 30.72 11.70
CA ASP A 151 0.77 30.43 10.61
C ASP A 151 0.05 29.90 9.35
N ALA A 152 -0.42 28.66 9.37
CA ALA A 152 -0.88 27.97 8.17
C ALA A 152 -2.08 28.67 7.49
N SER A 153 -3.01 29.26 8.25
CA SER A 153 -4.13 30.03 7.69
C SER A 153 -3.86 31.53 7.55
N VAL A 154 -2.66 31.99 7.94
CA VAL A 154 -2.15 33.34 7.65
C VAL A 154 -1.46 33.34 6.28
N SER A 155 -0.69 32.30 5.98
CA SER A 155 -0.11 32.11 4.65
C SER A 155 -1.15 31.84 3.56
N ILE A 156 -0.82 32.16 2.31
CA ILE A 156 -1.62 31.79 1.12
C ILE A 156 -1.16 30.48 0.49
N LYS A 157 -0.14 29.84 1.07
CA LYS A 157 0.38 28.56 0.60
C LYS A 157 -0.62 27.47 0.93
N VAL A 158 -0.94 26.68 -0.08
CA VAL A 158 -1.81 25.51 0.04
C VAL A 158 -1.14 24.36 -0.70
N GLY A 159 -1.34 23.13 -0.25
CA GLY A 159 -0.69 22.01 -0.92
C GLY A 159 -0.88 20.65 -0.28
N ILE A 160 -0.31 19.66 -0.95
CA ILE A 160 -0.34 18.26 -0.60
C ILE A 160 1.05 17.64 -0.67
N ASN A 161 1.20 16.51 0.02
CA ASN A 161 2.39 15.69 -0.06
C ASN A 161 2.38 14.86 -1.36
N HIS A 162 3.55 14.59 -1.91
CA HIS A 162 3.71 13.63 -3.01
C HIS A 162 4.70 12.55 -2.61
N LYS A 163 4.19 11.34 -2.34
CA LYS A 163 4.98 10.26 -1.72
C LYS A 163 5.57 10.76 -0.38
N LYS A 164 6.86 10.55 -0.13
CA LYS A 164 7.57 11.05 1.08
C LYS A 164 8.04 12.51 0.97
N LEU A 165 7.53 13.30 0.01
CA LEU A 165 7.96 14.68 -0.21
C LEU A 165 6.87 15.63 0.28
N LYS A 166 7.13 16.31 1.40
CA LYS A 166 6.20 17.22 2.06
C LYS A 166 5.89 18.44 1.19
N ASN A 167 4.61 18.84 1.11
CA ASN A 167 4.10 20.03 0.41
C ASN A 167 4.61 20.19 -1.04
N ARG A 168 4.85 19.09 -1.75
CA ARG A 168 5.49 19.12 -3.06
C ARG A 168 4.59 19.67 -4.17
N LEU A 169 3.28 19.44 -4.07
CA LEU A 169 2.30 19.92 -5.04
C LEU A 169 1.40 20.91 -4.34
N GLY A 170 1.19 22.09 -4.93
CA GLY A 170 0.46 23.16 -4.25
C GLY A 170 0.24 24.38 -5.12
N ALA A 171 -0.26 25.43 -4.49
CA ALA A 171 -0.49 26.73 -5.09
C ALA A 171 -0.31 27.86 -4.07
N TYR A 172 -0.12 29.07 -4.57
CA TYR A 172 -0.30 30.30 -3.80
C TYR A 172 -1.73 30.78 -4.04
N HIS A 173 -2.66 30.43 -3.16
CA HIS A 173 -4.10 30.68 -3.33
C HIS A 173 -4.70 31.28 -2.06
N ALA A 174 -4.99 32.58 -2.10
CA ALA A 174 -5.51 33.29 -0.94
C ALA A 174 -7.01 33.01 -0.72
N PRO A 175 -7.47 32.81 0.54
CA PRO A 175 -8.90 32.79 0.84
C PRO A 175 -9.50 34.20 0.68
N LEU A 176 -10.82 34.30 0.55
CA LEU A 176 -11.47 35.62 0.63
C LEU A 176 -11.40 36.19 2.06
N HIS A 177 -11.63 35.31 3.03
CA HIS A 177 -11.68 35.63 4.45
C HIS A 177 -11.06 34.49 5.28
N THR A 178 -10.28 34.85 6.30
CA THR A 178 -9.88 33.96 7.39
C THR A 178 -10.52 34.49 8.68
N PHE A 179 -11.36 33.68 9.35
CA PHE A 179 -11.91 34.02 10.66
C PHE A 179 -11.06 33.41 11.76
N LEU A 180 -10.47 34.27 12.59
CA LEU A 180 -9.57 33.90 13.67
C LEU A 180 -10.34 33.90 14.98
N ASP A 181 -10.81 32.71 15.36
CA ASP A 181 -11.52 32.45 16.62
C ASP A 181 -10.63 31.65 17.58
N PHE A 182 -9.94 32.37 18.46
CA PHE A 182 -9.06 31.77 19.47
C PHE A 182 -9.82 31.00 20.55
N SER A 183 -11.15 31.18 20.68
CA SER A 183 -11.94 30.38 21.63
C SER A 183 -11.99 28.90 21.27
N LEU A 184 -11.73 28.55 20.00
CA LEU A 184 -11.62 27.17 19.54
C LEU A 184 -10.43 26.41 20.17
N LEU A 185 -9.43 27.14 20.69
CA LEU A 185 -8.33 26.54 21.45
C LEU A 185 -8.81 25.85 22.74
N LYS A 186 -10.01 26.20 23.24
CA LYS A 186 -10.61 25.57 24.43
C LYS A 186 -10.71 24.05 24.32
N THR A 187 -10.85 23.49 23.13
CA THR A 187 -10.95 22.03 22.93
C THR A 187 -9.66 21.43 22.36
N LEU A 188 -8.63 22.25 22.13
CA LEU A 188 -7.39 21.79 21.51
C LEU A 188 -6.53 21.06 22.55
N PRO A 189 -6.01 19.85 22.24
CA PRO A 189 -5.12 19.14 23.16
C PRO A 189 -3.86 19.95 23.48
N VAL A 190 -3.35 19.83 24.70
CA VAL A 190 -2.17 20.59 25.15
C VAL A 190 -0.93 20.33 24.29
N GLY A 191 -0.75 19.10 23.79
CA GLY A 191 0.29 18.77 22.82
C GLY A 191 0.21 19.57 21.52
N GLN A 192 -1.00 19.86 21.03
CA GLN A 192 -1.24 20.69 19.84
C GLN A 192 -1.08 22.19 20.13
N VAL A 193 -1.44 22.65 21.33
CA VAL A 193 -1.15 24.02 21.79
C VAL A 193 0.37 24.22 21.82
N ARG A 194 1.12 23.28 22.41
CA ARG A 194 2.58 23.30 22.43
C ARG A 194 3.19 23.26 21.03
N ASN A 195 2.65 22.39 20.17
CA ASN A 195 3.05 22.28 18.77
C ASN A 195 2.99 23.65 18.05
N GLY A 196 1.88 24.38 18.21
CA GLY A 196 1.75 25.73 17.64
C GLY A 196 2.53 26.82 18.36
N PHE A 197 2.82 26.65 19.65
CA PHE A 197 3.64 27.61 20.41
C PHE A 197 5.06 27.73 19.83
N ALA A 198 5.59 26.65 19.24
CA ALA A 198 6.89 26.68 18.56
C ALA A 198 6.95 27.71 17.43
N GLU A 199 5.86 27.91 16.68
CA GLU A 199 5.81 28.90 15.60
C GLU A 199 5.76 30.34 16.11
N LEU A 200 5.20 30.56 17.30
CA LEU A 200 5.30 31.83 18.00
C LEU A 200 6.73 32.08 18.48
N VAL A 201 7.41 31.06 19.02
CA VAL A 201 8.85 31.18 19.36
C VAL A 201 9.67 31.51 18.12
N LYS A 202 9.39 30.88 16.98
CA LYS A 202 10.03 31.19 15.68
C LYS A 202 9.88 32.67 15.34
N ILE A 203 8.65 33.14 15.13
CA ILE A 203 8.42 34.50 14.64
C ILE A 203 8.94 35.56 15.63
N ALA A 204 8.78 35.32 16.93
CA ALA A 204 9.23 36.23 17.97
C ALA A 204 10.76 36.32 18.04
N SER A 205 11.47 35.19 17.89
CA SER A 205 12.93 35.18 17.97
C SER A 205 13.60 36.02 16.89
N VAL A 206 13.01 36.11 15.69
CA VAL A 206 13.63 36.75 14.52
C VAL A 206 12.85 37.93 13.94
N GLY A 207 11.64 38.24 14.44
CA GLY A 207 10.76 39.27 13.88
C GLY A 207 10.02 40.16 14.89
N ASP A 208 9.80 39.74 16.14
CA ASP A 208 9.13 40.60 17.15
C ASP A 208 9.64 40.38 18.58
N LYS A 209 10.40 41.36 19.08
CA LYS A 209 10.97 41.36 20.43
C LYS A 209 9.92 41.44 21.54
N ALA A 210 8.87 42.23 21.36
CA ALA A 210 7.84 42.41 22.38
C ALA A 210 7.07 41.10 22.58
N VAL A 211 6.77 40.39 21.48
CA VAL A 211 6.19 39.05 21.54
C VAL A 211 7.15 38.09 22.23
N TYR A 212 8.46 38.14 21.93
CA TYR A 212 9.45 37.28 22.59
C TYR A 212 9.48 37.47 24.12
N GLU A 213 9.47 38.73 24.59
CA GLU A 213 9.44 39.06 26.02
C GLU A 213 8.16 38.55 26.70
N LEU A 214 7.00 38.64 26.03
CA LEU A 214 5.74 38.10 26.52
C LEU A 214 5.76 36.56 26.58
N LEU A 215 6.34 35.89 25.57
CA LEU A 215 6.51 34.43 25.59
C LEU A 215 7.40 33.97 26.73
N VAL A 216 8.53 34.67 26.99
CA VAL A 216 9.42 34.39 28.14
C VAL A 216 8.66 34.53 29.46
N LYS A 217 7.79 35.54 29.57
CA LYS A 217 7.06 35.84 30.81
C LYS A 217 5.88 34.89 31.07
N HIS A 218 5.13 34.52 30.04
CA HIS A 218 3.83 33.84 30.17
C HIS A 218 3.78 32.45 29.54
N GLY A 219 4.84 31.99 28.85
CA GLY A 219 4.80 30.82 27.97
C GLY A 219 4.26 29.55 28.61
N LYS A 220 4.71 29.21 29.81
CA LYS A 220 4.25 28.00 30.52
C LYS A 220 2.74 28.03 30.76
N GLU A 221 2.23 29.13 31.32
CA GLU A 221 0.80 29.27 31.62
C GLU A 221 -0.03 29.33 30.34
N LEU A 222 0.47 29.97 29.27
CA LEU A 222 -0.20 29.98 27.97
C LEU A 222 -0.36 28.58 27.38
N VAL A 223 0.65 27.71 27.47
CA VAL A 223 0.54 26.33 26.99
C VAL A 223 -0.40 25.51 27.88
N GLU A 224 -0.26 25.60 29.21
CA GLU A 224 -1.06 24.81 30.16
C GLU A 224 -2.55 25.19 30.17
N THR A 225 -2.89 26.44 29.83
CA THR A 225 -4.26 26.96 29.85
C THR A 225 -4.85 27.18 28.47
N ALA A 226 -4.21 26.67 27.40
CA ALA A 226 -4.60 26.91 26.01
C ALA A 226 -4.86 28.41 25.72
N PHE A 227 -3.86 29.25 26.01
CA PHE A 227 -3.91 30.71 25.87
C PHE A 227 -5.02 31.37 26.70
N GLY A 228 -5.27 30.83 27.89
CA GLY A 228 -6.30 31.30 28.82
C GLY A 228 -7.71 30.81 28.51
N TYR A 229 -7.91 29.89 27.57
CA TYR A 229 -9.23 29.31 27.24
C TYR A 229 -9.57 28.03 28.03
N GLN A 230 -8.59 27.46 28.74
CA GLN A 230 -8.73 26.34 29.68
C GLN A 230 -8.22 26.74 31.08
N GLY A 231 -8.99 27.57 31.79
CA GLY A 231 -8.74 27.85 33.22
C GLY A 231 -7.58 28.80 33.53
N GLY A 232 -7.44 29.90 32.79
CA GLY A 232 -6.36 30.88 32.96
C GLY A 232 -6.70 32.28 32.47
N ASP A 233 -7.77 32.89 33.00
CA ASP A 233 -8.26 34.20 32.52
C ASP A 233 -7.18 35.31 32.59
N ALA A 234 -6.25 35.21 33.56
CA ALA A 234 -5.17 36.17 33.74
C ALA A 234 -4.18 36.24 32.56
N VAL A 235 -4.01 35.14 31.81
CA VAL A 235 -3.13 35.09 30.62
C VAL A 235 -3.86 35.20 29.30
N ARG A 236 -5.20 35.37 29.31
CA ARG A 236 -5.96 35.53 28.06
C ARG A 236 -5.56 36.81 27.33
N ALA A 237 -5.47 37.94 28.02
CA ALA A 237 -5.07 39.21 27.43
C ALA A 237 -3.65 39.17 26.79
N PRO A 238 -2.59 38.75 27.50
CA PRO A 238 -1.26 38.61 26.89
C PRO A 238 -1.24 37.53 25.79
N GLY A 239 -2.02 36.45 25.93
CA GLY A 239 -2.16 35.44 24.89
C GLY A 239 -2.75 36.00 23.58
N THR A 240 -3.81 36.81 23.67
CA THR A 240 -4.40 37.52 22.53
C THR A 240 -3.38 38.46 21.88
N GLU A 241 -2.65 39.25 22.69
CA GLU A 241 -1.63 40.18 22.18
C GLU A 241 -0.52 39.44 21.41
N ILE A 242 0.01 38.36 21.99
CA ILE A 242 1.03 37.49 21.36
C ILE A 242 0.54 36.99 20.00
N CYS A 243 -0.68 36.45 19.94
CA CYS A 243 -1.20 35.88 18.70
C CYS A 243 -1.45 36.94 17.63
N HIS A 244 -2.07 38.07 18.00
CA HIS A 244 -2.38 39.15 17.06
C HIS A 244 -1.10 39.76 16.48
N ARG A 245 -0.14 40.13 17.34
CA ARG A 245 1.15 40.67 16.89
C ARG A 245 1.92 39.66 16.04
N GLY A 246 1.94 38.38 16.45
CA GLY A 246 2.59 37.33 15.67
C GLY A 246 2.03 37.20 14.25
N ILE A 247 0.70 37.29 14.09
CA ILE A 247 0.04 37.31 12.78
C ILE A 247 0.43 38.55 11.98
N GLU A 248 0.40 39.72 12.61
CA GLU A 248 0.80 41.00 11.97
C GLU A 248 2.24 40.93 11.46
N THR A 249 3.19 40.51 12.30
CA THR A 249 4.60 40.32 11.92
C THR A 249 4.75 39.33 10.76
N MET A 250 4.02 38.21 10.79
CA MET A 250 4.05 37.25 9.69
C MET A 250 3.55 37.87 8.39
N LEU A 251 2.47 38.65 8.44
CA LEU A 251 1.92 39.34 7.26
C LEU A 251 2.87 40.41 6.73
N GLU A 252 3.52 41.18 7.59
CA GLU A 252 4.52 42.19 7.20
C GLU A 252 5.71 41.55 6.46
N LEU A 253 6.13 40.36 6.90
CA LEU A 253 7.24 39.63 6.29
C LEU A 253 6.87 38.90 4.99
N GLU A 254 5.66 38.34 4.89
CA GLU A 254 5.25 37.52 3.74
C GLU A 254 4.52 38.30 2.64
N SER A 255 3.76 39.37 2.98
CA SER A 255 2.98 40.12 1.99
C SER A 255 3.80 40.74 0.85
N PRO A 256 5.03 41.23 1.08
CA PRO A 256 5.90 41.69 -0.01
C PRO A 256 6.47 40.55 -0.89
N ASN A 257 6.29 39.28 -0.49
CA ASN A 257 6.94 38.13 -1.09
C ASN A 257 6.01 36.89 -1.19
N LEU A 258 4.74 37.11 -1.53
CA LEU A 258 3.69 36.08 -1.47
C LEU A 258 3.92 34.86 -2.38
N HIS A 259 4.74 34.98 -3.42
CA HIS A 259 5.13 33.87 -4.31
C HIS A 259 6.55 33.33 -4.04
N GLU A 260 7.18 33.75 -2.94
CA GLU A 260 8.54 33.36 -2.54
C GLU A 260 9.63 33.60 -3.60
N LEU A 261 9.54 34.70 -4.34
CA LEU A 261 10.58 35.08 -5.31
C LEU A 261 11.86 35.54 -4.59
N GLY A 262 11.72 36.20 -3.45
CA GLY A 262 12.80 36.47 -2.51
C GLY A 262 13.07 35.26 -1.61
N LEU A 263 14.32 34.78 -1.59
CA LEU A 263 14.67 33.55 -0.87
C LEU A 263 15.30 33.77 0.51
N ASP A 264 15.63 35.02 0.88
CA ASP A 264 16.05 35.40 2.23
C ASP A 264 14.80 35.62 3.09
N ARG A 265 14.23 34.51 3.57
CA ARG A 265 12.94 34.49 4.26
C ARG A 265 13.14 34.39 5.78
N VAL A 266 12.81 35.46 6.51
CA VAL A 266 12.94 35.52 7.98
C VAL A 266 12.14 34.39 8.64
N ILE A 267 10.92 34.15 8.16
CA ILE A 267 10.05 33.10 8.71
C ILE A 267 10.54 31.66 8.42
N ALA A 268 11.66 31.50 7.73
CA ALA A 268 12.32 30.21 7.53
C ALA A 268 13.29 29.84 8.67
N PHE A 269 13.37 30.65 9.73
CA PHE A 269 14.02 30.24 10.99
C PHE A 269 13.36 28.95 11.51
N GLY A 270 14.17 28.00 11.99
CA GLY A 270 13.70 26.67 12.38
C GLY A 270 13.29 25.75 11.23
N HIS A 271 13.49 26.15 9.97
CA HIS A 271 13.09 25.41 8.76
C HIS A 271 14.27 25.13 7.81
N THR A 272 15.48 25.02 8.34
CA THR A 272 16.68 24.68 7.59
C THR A 272 16.90 23.16 7.56
N TRP A 273 16.97 22.52 8.73
CA TRP A 273 17.17 21.09 8.92
C TRP A 273 15.88 20.36 9.34
N SER A 274 14.93 21.05 9.97
CA SER A 274 13.68 20.45 10.45
C SER A 274 12.86 19.70 9.39
N PRO A 275 12.77 20.11 8.09
CA PRO A 275 11.94 19.38 7.14
C PRO A 275 12.41 17.94 6.88
N THR A 276 13.72 17.69 7.03
CA THR A 276 14.30 16.36 6.90
C THR A 276 14.16 15.59 8.21
N LEU A 277 14.48 16.24 9.34
CA LEU A 277 14.40 15.63 10.66
C LEU A 277 12.95 15.21 11.01
N GLU A 278 11.95 16.05 10.72
CA GLU A 278 10.55 15.83 11.10
C GLU A 278 10.04 14.43 10.72
N LEU A 279 10.42 13.97 9.53
CA LEU A 279 9.96 12.71 8.93
C LEU A 279 10.96 11.54 9.09
N THR A 280 12.12 11.77 9.72
CA THR A 280 13.18 10.77 9.82
C THR A 280 12.93 9.73 10.93
N PRO A 281 12.50 10.11 12.14
CA PRO A 281 12.16 9.15 13.19
C PRO A 281 11.07 8.16 12.75
N ARG A 282 11.11 6.95 13.33
CA ARG A 282 10.15 5.87 13.03
C ARG A 282 8.70 6.33 13.16
N ILE A 283 8.40 7.06 14.23
CA ILE A 283 7.18 7.84 14.40
C ILE A 283 7.59 9.29 14.21
N PRO A 284 7.05 10.03 13.24
CA PRO A 284 7.44 11.41 12.98
C PRO A 284 7.35 12.31 14.22
N LEU A 285 8.19 13.33 14.25
CA LEU A 285 8.03 14.40 15.24
C LEU A 285 6.83 15.26 14.84
N ARG A 286 6.13 15.80 15.84
CA ARG A 286 5.25 16.94 15.60
C ARG A 286 6.08 18.08 15.02
N HIS A 287 5.49 18.79 14.06
CA HIS A 287 6.14 19.86 13.34
C HIS A 287 6.85 20.87 14.27
N GLY A 288 6.14 21.37 15.28
CA GLY A 288 6.64 22.30 16.30
C GLY A 288 7.87 21.79 17.06
N HIS A 289 7.94 20.48 17.33
CA HIS A 289 9.11 19.88 17.97
C HIS A 289 10.29 19.79 17.00
N ALA A 290 10.05 19.42 15.74
CA ALA A 290 11.09 19.37 14.72
C ALA A 290 11.70 20.76 14.45
N ILE A 291 10.87 21.81 14.33
CA ILE A 291 11.36 23.17 14.14
C ILE A 291 12.09 23.69 15.38
N THR A 292 11.68 23.29 16.59
CA THR A 292 12.36 23.75 17.81
C THR A 292 13.76 23.16 17.96
N ILE A 293 13.97 21.90 17.52
CA ILE A 293 15.32 21.30 17.49
C ILE A 293 16.23 22.07 16.52
N ASP A 294 15.71 22.43 15.34
CA ASP A 294 16.42 23.27 14.38
C ASP A 294 16.74 24.66 14.95
N MET A 295 15.76 25.32 15.58
CA MET A 295 15.97 26.61 16.24
C MET A 295 17.00 26.50 17.38
N ALA A 296 16.93 25.45 18.21
CA ALA A 296 17.85 25.26 19.33
C ALA A 296 19.29 25.10 18.86
N TYR A 297 19.49 24.33 17.80
CA TYR A 297 20.79 24.22 17.14
C TYR A 297 21.23 25.55 16.50
N SER A 298 20.32 26.27 15.85
CA SER A 298 20.58 27.61 15.30
C SER A 298 21.00 28.63 16.36
N ILE A 299 20.39 28.59 17.55
CA ILE A 299 20.75 29.43 18.70
C ILE A 299 22.16 29.07 19.19
N THR A 300 22.50 27.78 19.26
CA THR A 300 23.88 27.36 19.55
C THR A 300 24.86 27.85 18.50
N LEU A 301 24.54 27.74 17.20
CA LEU A 301 25.39 28.23 16.12
C LEU A 301 25.61 29.75 16.18
N ALA A 302 24.55 30.52 16.47
CA ALA A 302 24.63 31.96 16.65
C ALA A 302 25.49 32.32 17.87
N HIS A 303 25.38 31.56 18.96
CA HIS A 303 26.23 31.71 20.15
C HIS A 303 27.70 31.38 19.87
N THR A 304 28.00 30.27 19.18
CA THR A 304 29.38 29.89 18.84
C THR A 304 30.05 30.89 17.89
N ARG A 305 29.27 31.60 17.07
CA ARG A 305 29.74 32.70 16.21
C ARG A 305 29.84 34.05 16.95
N GLY A 306 29.49 34.12 18.24
CA GLY A 306 29.52 35.36 19.02
C GLY A 306 28.43 36.36 18.65
N ILE A 307 27.38 35.93 17.95
CA ILE A 307 26.20 36.76 17.64
C ILE A 307 25.32 36.88 18.88
N LEU A 308 25.10 35.76 19.59
CA LEU A 308 24.37 35.72 20.85
C LEU A 308 25.33 35.52 22.03
N ASN A 309 25.03 36.15 23.16
CA ASN A 309 25.76 35.92 24.42
C ASN A 309 25.13 34.78 25.25
N ASP A 310 25.80 34.38 26.34
CA ASP A 310 25.33 33.29 27.20
C ASP A 310 23.94 33.53 27.81
N ALA A 311 23.64 34.77 28.20
CA ALA A 311 22.35 35.12 28.81
C ALA A 311 21.20 34.99 27.81
N GLN A 312 21.44 35.39 26.55
CA GLN A 312 20.47 35.27 25.46
C GLN A 312 20.22 33.80 25.10
N ARG A 313 21.29 33.02 24.95
CA ARG A 313 21.19 31.56 24.74
C ARG A 313 20.40 30.92 25.87
N ASP A 314 20.81 31.13 27.12
CA ASP A 314 20.21 30.46 28.28
C ASP A 314 18.75 30.87 28.47
N GLN A 315 18.38 32.14 28.23
CA GLN A 315 16.98 32.58 28.26
C GLN A 315 16.12 31.87 27.21
N TRP A 316 16.61 31.74 25.97
CA TRP A 316 15.89 31.07 24.90
C TRP A 316 15.67 29.58 25.22
N PHE A 317 16.72 28.88 25.67
CA PHE A 317 16.62 27.48 26.07
C PHE A 317 15.69 27.28 27.29
N ASN A 318 15.71 28.21 28.26
CA ASN A 318 14.80 28.19 29.40
C ASN A 318 13.33 28.35 28.97
N LEU A 319 13.05 29.24 28.00
CA LEU A 319 11.70 29.40 27.43
C LEU A 319 11.21 28.09 26.83
N VAL A 320 11.93 27.50 25.88
CA VAL A 320 11.49 26.28 25.20
C VAL A 320 11.39 25.07 26.14
N SER A 321 12.31 24.98 27.11
CA SER A 321 12.26 23.96 28.16
C SER A 321 11.02 24.12 29.05
N SER A 322 10.70 25.35 29.47
CA SER A 322 9.56 25.63 30.36
C SER A 322 8.21 25.24 29.77
N VAL A 323 8.08 25.30 28.43
CA VAL A 323 6.87 24.90 27.70
C VAL A 323 6.91 23.45 27.23
N GLY A 324 8.03 22.75 27.43
CA GLY A 324 8.19 21.33 27.10
C GLY A 324 8.45 21.04 25.62
N LEU A 325 8.99 21.99 24.85
CA LEU A 325 9.39 21.75 23.45
C LEU A 325 10.74 20.99 23.39
N SER A 326 10.95 20.26 22.30
CA SER A 326 12.21 19.52 22.08
C SER A 326 13.34 20.47 21.74
N MET A 327 14.49 20.28 22.38
CA MET A 327 15.73 21.02 22.14
C MET A 327 16.75 20.19 21.37
N ASP A 328 16.68 18.86 21.46
CA ASP A 328 17.57 17.95 20.75
C ASP A 328 16.84 16.62 20.41
N HIS A 329 17.43 15.85 19.50
CA HIS A 329 16.99 14.50 19.14
C HIS A 329 18.19 13.63 18.74
N GLU A 330 18.15 12.33 19.05
CA GLU A 330 19.27 11.41 18.77
C GLU A 330 19.66 11.36 17.29
N LEU A 331 18.66 11.35 16.39
CA LEU A 331 18.85 11.38 14.93
C LEU A 331 19.27 12.74 14.37
N PHE A 332 19.42 13.76 15.22
CA PHE A 332 19.98 15.05 14.81
C PHE A 332 21.52 15.00 14.97
N ASP A 333 22.17 14.26 14.08
CA ASP A 333 23.61 13.95 14.09
C ASP A 333 24.37 14.61 12.92
N ASP A 334 25.67 14.32 12.79
CA ASP A 334 26.53 14.85 11.73
C ASP A 334 26.01 14.49 10.32
N GLU A 335 25.39 13.32 10.16
CA GLU A 335 24.83 12.88 8.88
C GLU A 335 23.56 13.68 8.56
N MET A 336 22.66 13.86 9.53
CA MET A 336 21.46 14.69 9.42
C MET A 336 21.78 16.13 9.03
N ILE A 337 22.77 16.74 9.69
CA ILE A 337 23.25 18.09 9.35
C ILE A 337 23.71 18.16 7.91
N LYS A 338 24.53 17.19 7.47
CA LYS A 338 25.05 17.16 6.09
C LYS A 338 23.95 17.01 5.05
N ILE A 339 23.07 16.02 5.22
CA ILE A 339 22.01 15.71 4.23
C ILE A 339 21.02 16.87 4.13
N SER A 340 20.56 17.39 5.27
CA SER A 340 19.54 18.44 5.28
C SER A 340 20.11 19.78 4.78
N THR A 341 21.39 20.07 5.05
CA THR A 341 22.08 21.26 4.49
C THR A 341 22.16 21.21 2.96
N GLU A 342 22.47 20.05 2.38
CA GLU A 342 22.50 19.91 0.92
C GLU A 342 21.09 19.92 0.30
N ALA A 343 20.09 19.38 0.99
CA ALA A 343 18.70 19.45 0.57
C ALA A 343 18.20 20.90 0.55
N ILE A 344 18.41 21.66 1.64
CA ILE A 344 17.89 23.03 1.75
C ILE A 344 18.60 24.00 0.79
N LYS A 345 19.89 23.80 0.49
CA LYS A 345 20.59 24.57 -0.54
C LYS A 345 19.93 24.43 -1.91
N LYS A 346 19.46 23.23 -2.28
CA LYS A 346 18.72 23.04 -3.53
C LYS A 346 17.40 23.82 -3.53
N THR A 347 16.70 23.83 -2.41
CA THR A 347 15.46 24.60 -2.23
C THR A 347 15.70 26.12 -2.28
N ARG A 348 16.86 26.58 -1.80
CA ARG A 348 17.22 28.00 -1.65
C ARG A 348 18.19 28.52 -2.73
N ASP A 349 18.13 27.90 -3.90
CA ASP A 349 18.87 28.26 -5.11
C ASP A 349 20.40 28.29 -4.91
N GLY A 350 20.93 27.17 -4.42
CA GLY A 350 22.36 26.92 -4.22
C GLY A 350 22.97 27.55 -2.96
N LYS A 351 22.24 28.42 -2.25
CA LYS A 351 22.72 29.14 -1.06
C LYS A 351 22.14 28.57 0.23
N GLN A 352 22.83 28.79 1.36
CA GLN A 352 22.38 28.31 2.67
C GLN A 352 21.21 29.13 3.22
N ARG A 353 21.39 30.46 3.24
CA ARG A 353 20.43 31.46 3.75
C ARG A 353 19.85 31.05 5.11
N PHE A 354 20.70 30.64 6.04
CA PHE A 354 20.27 30.23 7.37
C PHE A 354 19.79 31.47 8.14
N ALA A 355 18.47 31.61 8.29
CA ALA A 355 17.87 32.60 9.15
C ALA A 355 18.21 32.27 10.61
N ILE A 356 18.80 33.21 11.34
CA ILE A 356 19.09 33.07 12.77
C ILE A 356 18.82 34.41 13.49
N PRO A 357 18.59 34.40 14.81
CA PRO A 357 18.46 35.64 15.57
C PRO A 357 19.74 36.49 15.52
N ASP A 358 19.54 37.80 15.40
CA ASP A 358 20.62 38.79 15.54
C ASP A 358 20.96 39.02 17.04
N ARG A 359 21.92 39.90 17.32
CA ARG A 359 22.31 40.35 18.68
C ARG A 359 21.15 40.85 19.53
N GLU A 360 20.02 41.19 18.91
CA GLU A 360 18.76 41.52 19.56
C GLU A 360 17.67 40.58 19.05
N PHE A 361 17.02 39.83 19.93
CA PHE A 361 15.85 39.02 19.58
C PHE A 361 14.76 39.89 18.96
N GLY A 362 14.05 39.34 17.97
CA GLY A 362 13.13 40.09 17.12
C GLY A 362 13.77 40.64 15.84
N LYS A 363 15.05 40.34 15.59
CA LYS A 363 15.75 40.64 14.33
C LYS A 363 16.44 39.39 13.78
N CYS A 364 16.66 39.38 12.47
CA CYS A 364 17.20 38.24 11.74
C CYS A 364 18.48 38.61 10.98
N VAL A 365 19.44 37.68 10.95
CA VAL A 365 20.55 37.70 9.99
C VAL A 365 20.56 36.38 9.19
N PHE A 366 21.13 36.41 7.98
CA PHE A 366 21.23 35.24 7.10
C PHE A 366 22.66 34.80 6.92
N LEU A 367 22.98 33.57 7.32
CA LEU A 367 24.30 32.98 7.10
C LEU A 367 24.39 32.25 5.76
N ASN A 368 25.48 32.46 5.02
CA ASN A 368 25.74 31.83 3.72
C ASN A 368 27.13 31.18 3.61
N ASP A 369 27.93 31.29 4.67
CA ASP A 369 29.35 31.00 4.72
C ASP A 369 29.70 30.05 5.88
N VAL A 370 28.78 29.13 6.21
CA VAL A 370 29.01 28.14 7.28
C VAL A 370 29.57 26.85 6.67
N PRO A 371 30.88 26.57 6.76
CA PRO A 371 31.43 25.31 6.28
C PRO A 371 30.89 24.13 7.09
N ILE A 372 30.89 22.94 6.50
CA ILE A 372 30.30 21.75 7.14
C ILE A 372 31.02 21.38 8.44
N GLU A 373 32.33 21.63 8.51
CA GLU A 373 33.15 21.40 9.69
C GLU A 373 32.73 22.29 10.86
N GLU A 374 32.33 23.53 10.58
CA GLU A 374 31.80 24.44 11.60
C GLU A 374 30.42 24.00 12.08
N LEU A 375 29.55 23.55 11.18
CA LEU A 375 28.25 22.99 11.57
C LEU A 375 28.42 21.78 12.50
N GLN A 376 29.31 20.84 12.15
CA GLN A 376 29.57 19.67 13.00
C GLN A 376 30.22 20.05 14.34
N ALA A 377 31.08 21.07 14.38
CA ALA A 377 31.64 21.59 15.62
C ALA A 377 30.56 22.23 16.52
N ALA A 378 29.68 23.06 15.95
CA ALA A 378 28.55 23.65 16.65
C ALA A 378 27.59 22.56 17.17
N LEU A 379 27.41 21.47 16.43
CA LEU A 379 26.57 20.35 16.85
C LEU A 379 27.12 19.67 18.10
N LYS A 380 28.44 19.47 18.19
CA LYS A 380 29.08 18.91 19.40
C LYS A 380 28.84 19.80 20.62
N VAL A 381 29.02 21.11 20.47
CA VAL A 381 28.71 22.10 21.52
C VAL A 381 27.24 22.02 21.92
N HIS A 382 26.34 21.94 20.94
CA HIS A 382 24.90 21.83 21.17
C HIS A 382 24.54 20.58 21.97
N LYS A 383 25.01 19.40 21.54
CA LYS A 383 24.78 18.11 22.21
C LYS A 383 25.27 18.14 23.66
N GLU A 384 26.48 18.65 23.90
CA GLU A 384 27.04 18.74 25.26
C GLU A 384 26.28 19.73 26.15
N PHE A 385 25.93 20.89 25.60
CA PHE A 385 25.16 21.92 26.30
C PHE A 385 23.77 21.39 26.70
N VAL A 386 23.04 20.78 25.76
CA VAL A 386 21.71 20.22 26.03
C VAL A 386 21.79 19.07 27.03
N LYS A 387 22.74 18.14 26.84
CA LYS A 387 22.94 17.00 27.74
C LYS A 387 23.23 17.41 29.17
N SER A 388 24.10 18.40 29.37
CA SER A 388 24.52 18.85 30.69
C SER A 388 23.44 19.60 31.48
N ARG A 389 22.54 20.33 30.79
CA ARG A 389 21.50 21.16 31.44
C ARG A 389 20.10 20.57 31.40
N TYR A 390 19.75 19.82 30.35
CA TYR A 390 18.37 19.40 30.05
C TYR A 390 18.23 17.90 29.76
N GLY A 391 19.27 17.09 29.97
CA GLY A 391 19.23 15.64 29.75
C GLY A 391 19.12 15.28 28.27
N SER A 392 18.13 14.47 27.87
CA SER A 392 18.00 14.06 26.46
C SER A 392 17.58 15.19 25.52
N GLY A 393 17.05 16.30 26.05
CA GLY A 393 16.49 17.38 25.25
C GLY A 393 15.14 17.06 24.58
N VAL A 394 14.58 15.86 24.79
CA VAL A 394 13.28 15.46 24.23
C VAL A 394 12.15 16.15 24.97
N GLY A 395 11.26 16.81 24.22
CA GLY A 395 10.10 17.52 24.74
C GLY A 395 8.93 16.62 25.12
N LYS A 396 7.89 17.22 25.72
CA LYS A 396 6.64 16.55 26.10
C LYS A 396 5.75 16.34 24.87
N GLU A 397 5.30 15.10 24.68
CA GLU A 397 4.42 14.71 23.56
C GLU A 397 5.03 15.09 22.19
N ALA A 398 6.33 14.85 22.02
CA ALA A 398 7.09 15.31 20.86
C ALA A 398 6.73 14.63 19.53
N TYR A 399 6.15 13.43 19.61
CA TYR A 399 5.82 12.60 18.46
C TYR A 399 4.35 12.75 18.08
N VAL A 400 4.06 12.54 16.78
CA VAL A 400 2.70 12.53 16.26
C VAL A 400 1.87 11.41 16.89
N ASP A 401 0.62 11.71 17.24
CA ASP A 401 -0.37 10.72 17.69
C ASP A 401 -1.37 10.35 16.58
N ALA A 402 -2.39 9.56 16.92
CA ALA A 402 -3.41 9.13 15.97
C ALA A 402 -4.19 10.31 15.35
N GLY A 403 -4.37 11.40 16.10
CA GLY A 403 -5.01 12.62 15.62
C GLY A 403 -4.13 13.41 14.66
N ASP A 404 -2.83 13.49 14.95
CA ASP A 404 -1.82 14.12 14.08
C ASP A 404 -1.65 13.40 12.73
N LEU A 405 -1.69 12.06 12.76
CA LEU A 405 -1.46 11.24 11.58
C LEU A 405 -2.73 10.94 10.80
N GLY A 406 -3.88 10.83 11.47
CA GLY A 406 -5.10 10.29 10.89
C GLY A 406 -5.15 8.75 10.86
N ALA A 407 -4.21 8.10 11.54
CA ALA A 407 -4.13 6.65 11.80
C ALA A 407 -3.24 6.38 13.03
N GLU A 408 -3.33 5.20 13.63
CA GLU A 408 -2.48 4.81 14.76
C GLU A 408 -0.98 4.95 14.44
N PRO A 409 -0.17 5.62 15.28
CA PRO A 409 1.26 5.82 15.03
C PRO A 409 2.03 4.53 14.77
N GLU A 410 1.69 3.43 15.46
CA GLU A 410 2.33 2.14 15.23
C GLU A 410 1.99 1.54 13.87
N ALA A 411 0.81 1.84 13.31
CA ALA A 411 0.43 1.41 11.96
C ALA A 411 1.24 2.18 10.91
N TYR A 412 1.40 3.50 11.09
CA TYR A 412 2.30 4.32 10.27
C TYR A 412 3.74 3.82 10.34
N ALA A 413 4.23 3.59 11.56
CA ALA A 413 5.57 3.08 11.79
C ALA A 413 5.79 1.70 11.17
N LYS A 414 4.81 0.78 11.21
CA LYS A 414 4.92 -0.54 10.56
C LYS A 414 4.91 -0.45 9.03
N GLY A 415 4.26 0.57 8.46
CA GLY A 415 4.30 0.88 7.02
C GLY A 415 5.59 1.59 6.56
N GLY A 416 6.44 2.04 7.49
CA GLY A 416 7.65 2.84 7.21
C GLY A 416 8.93 2.45 7.95
N ALA A 417 8.94 1.44 8.83
CA ALA A 417 10.05 1.25 9.78
C ALA A 417 11.31 0.66 9.15
N LYS A 418 12.34 1.49 9.17
CA LYS A 418 13.71 1.08 9.41
C LYS A 418 13.88 0.55 10.88
N PRO A 419 14.45 -0.66 11.16
CA PRO A 419 14.85 -1.08 12.51
C PRO A 419 15.79 -0.13 13.28
N GLU A 420 15.53 0.12 14.56
CA GLU A 420 16.42 0.86 15.48
C GLU A 420 17.58 -0.01 16.01
N PRO A 421 18.70 0.62 16.42
CA PRO A 421 19.86 -0.03 17.03
C PRO A 421 19.65 -0.24 18.53
N THR A 422 19.87 -1.46 19.04
CA THR A 422 19.91 -1.70 20.49
C THR A 422 21.34 -1.55 20.98
N HIS A 423 21.57 -0.59 21.88
CA HIS A 423 22.76 -0.50 22.71
C HIS A 423 22.59 -1.35 23.98
N ASP A 424 23.71 -1.92 24.41
CA ASP A 424 23.92 -2.91 25.46
C ASP A 424 23.24 -2.63 26.81
N CYS A 425 22.78 -3.71 27.45
CA CYS A 425 22.68 -3.80 28.91
C CYS A 425 23.13 -5.19 29.39
N ASP A 426 23.86 -5.16 30.50
CA ASP A 426 24.75 -6.16 31.09
C ASP A 426 24.21 -7.60 31.22
N CYS A 427 25.06 -8.55 30.81
CA CYS A 427 24.99 -9.96 31.17
C CYS A 427 26.14 -10.32 32.12
N THR A 428 25.87 -10.35 33.43
CA THR A 428 26.68 -11.11 34.39
C THR A 428 25.92 -12.35 34.86
N SER A 429 26.50 -13.53 34.57
CA SER A 429 26.32 -14.82 35.27
C SER A 429 24.92 -15.46 35.17
N THR A 430 24.71 -16.74 34.87
CA THR A 430 25.37 -17.95 35.37
C THR A 430 25.03 -19.13 34.46
N ALA A 431 25.98 -20.05 34.36
CA ALA A 431 25.86 -21.34 33.67
C ALA A 431 25.06 -22.38 34.48
N SER A 432 24.83 -23.53 33.83
CA SER A 432 24.39 -24.86 34.32
C SER A 432 22.93 -25.21 33.94
N SER A 433 22.56 -26.38 33.42
CA SER A 433 23.22 -27.70 33.41
C SER A 433 22.52 -28.70 32.48
N LEU A 434 23.30 -29.65 31.92
CA LEU A 434 23.09 -31.11 31.78
C LEU A 434 21.77 -31.62 31.10
N LYS A 435 21.72 -32.59 30.18
CA LYS A 435 22.43 -33.90 30.10
C LYS A 435 21.92 -34.67 28.86
N ARG A 436 22.79 -35.47 28.21
CA ARG A 436 22.55 -36.86 27.73
C ARG A 436 23.79 -37.31 26.94
N THR A 437 24.75 -37.97 27.59
CA THR A 437 24.98 -39.44 27.58
C THR A 437 25.27 -40.00 26.20
N GLY A 438 26.54 -40.37 25.99
CA GLY A 438 27.04 -40.94 24.74
C GLY A 438 26.99 -42.47 24.67
N ILE A 439 27.39 -42.98 23.50
CA ILE A 439 27.91 -44.33 23.26
C ILE A 439 29.05 -44.20 22.23
N ASN A 440 30.19 -44.82 22.57
CA ASN A 440 31.41 -44.97 21.76
C ASN A 440 31.26 -46.10 20.70
N GLY A 441 32.04 -46.04 19.62
CA GLY A 441 32.39 -47.26 18.88
C GLY A 441 32.95 -47.12 17.45
N ASN A 442 34.25 -46.79 17.36
CA ASN A 442 35.28 -47.34 16.46
C ASN A 442 35.15 -47.41 14.91
N GLN A 443 36.23 -46.89 14.27
CA GLN A 443 36.98 -47.38 13.09
C GLN A 443 36.23 -47.44 11.74
N THR A 444 36.71 -46.93 10.61
CA THR A 444 38.04 -47.09 9.98
C THR A 444 38.29 -46.02 8.90
N LYS A 445 39.58 -45.89 8.60
CA LYS A 445 40.30 -45.05 7.64
C LYS A 445 39.68 -44.89 6.24
N SER A 446 39.85 -43.66 5.75
CA SER A 446 39.80 -43.19 4.38
C SER A 446 40.72 -43.96 3.43
N ALA A 447 40.17 -44.36 2.27
CA ALA A 447 40.92 -44.49 1.02
C ALA A 447 40.05 -43.90 -0.10
N ALA A 448 40.55 -42.83 -0.71
CA ALA A 448 40.01 -42.28 -1.95
C ALA A 448 40.32 -43.25 -3.11
N VAL A 449 39.40 -43.36 -4.09
CA VAL A 449 39.66 -43.23 -5.54
C VAL A 449 38.34 -43.34 -6.33
N SER A 450 38.16 -42.35 -7.23
CA SER A 450 37.40 -42.31 -8.48
C SER A 450 35.86 -42.42 -8.55
N ALA A 451 35.28 -41.32 -9.07
CA ALA A 451 34.26 -41.24 -10.12
C ALA A 451 32.89 -41.91 -9.93
N GLY A 452 31.85 -41.07 -9.84
CA GLY A 452 30.52 -41.31 -10.41
C GLY A 452 29.56 -42.20 -9.62
N GLY A 453 28.58 -41.59 -8.94
CA GLY A 453 27.41 -42.31 -8.40
C GLY A 453 26.26 -41.35 -8.08
N VAL A 454 25.16 -41.46 -8.84
CA VAL A 454 23.88 -40.78 -8.58
C VAL A 454 23.18 -41.50 -7.42
N PRO A 455 22.54 -40.81 -6.44
CA PRO A 455 21.80 -41.50 -5.40
C PRO A 455 20.51 -42.08 -5.98
N VAL A 456 20.24 -43.33 -5.61
CA VAL A 456 19.11 -44.14 -6.06
C VAL A 456 18.31 -44.50 -4.81
N ASP A 457 16.97 -44.48 -4.87
CA ASP A 457 16.16 -44.95 -3.74
C ASP A 457 16.31 -46.47 -3.54
N GLY A 458 15.79 -46.99 -2.41
CA GLY A 458 15.88 -48.40 -2.04
C GLY A 458 15.19 -49.39 -3.00
N THR A 459 14.69 -48.94 -4.15
CA THR A 459 14.13 -49.77 -5.23
C THR A 459 14.87 -49.62 -6.57
N GLY A 460 15.97 -48.87 -6.62
CA GLY A 460 16.74 -48.74 -7.85
C GLY A 460 16.24 -47.63 -8.79
N HIS A 461 15.47 -46.65 -8.32
CA HIS A 461 15.00 -45.52 -9.14
C HIS A 461 15.75 -44.21 -8.85
N VAL A 462 16.16 -43.51 -9.92
CA VAL A 462 16.78 -42.18 -9.87
C VAL A 462 15.70 -41.14 -9.55
N THR A 463 15.88 -40.38 -8.47
CA THR A 463 14.87 -39.41 -8.00
C THR A 463 14.72 -38.20 -8.95
N ASN A 464 13.49 -37.93 -9.40
CA ASN A 464 13.10 -36.91 -10.41
C ASN A 464 13.47 -35.43 -10.12
N GLY A 465 13.99 -35.09 -8.93
CA GLY A 465 14.28 -33.69 -8.57
C GLY A 465 15.44 -33.04 -9.33
N LEU A 466 16.48 -33.83 -9.67
CA LEU A 466 17.75 -33.30 -10.20
C LEU A 466 17.74 -33.01 -11.72
N VAL A 467 16.92 -33.72 -12.50
CA VAL A 467 16.78 -33.44 -13.95
C VAL A 467 16.05 -32.11 -14.19
N ARG A 468 15.08 -31.79 -13.33
CA ARG A 468 14.37 -30.50 -13.33
C ARG A 468 15.30 -29.34 -12.93
N LEU A 469 16.21 -29.58 -11.98
CA LEU A 469 17.21 -28.62 -11.51
C LEU A 469 18.22 -28.23 -12.58
N ASN A 470 18.70 -29.15 -13.42
CA ASN A 470 19.61 -28.79 -14.51
C ASN A 470 18.92 -28.00 -15.62
N ARG A 471 17.64 -28.28 -15.93
CA ARG A 471 16.86 -27.44 -16.86
C ARG A 471 16.55 -26.06 -16.27
N LEU A 472 16.16 -25.98 -14.99
CA LEU A 472 15.87 -24.71 -14.30
C LEU A 472 17.12 -23.87 -14.01
N ALA A 473 18.29 -24.49 -13.80
CA ALA A 473 19.56 -23.78 -13.63
C ALA A 473 20.11 -23.25 -14.96
N GLU A 474 19.81 -23.89 -16.10
CA GLU A 474 20.01 -23.31 -17.43
C GLU A 474 18.98 -22.20 -17.75
N MET A 475 17.82 -22.19 -17.07
CA MET A 475 16.76 -21.17 -17.18
C MET A 475 17.10 -19.87 -16.42
N GLY A 476 18.33 -19.37 -16.56
CA GLY A 476 18.62 -17.95 -16.34
C GLY A 476 17.73 -17.14 -17.28
N ARG A 477 16.61 -16.61 -16.78
CA ARG A 477 15.53 -15.97 -17.54
C ARG A 477 16.03 -14.70 -18.24
N ALA A 478 16.56 -14.85 -19.45
CA ALA A 478 16.97 -13.73 -20.28
C ALA A 478 15.76 -12.84 -20.61
N VAL A 479 15.86 -11.55 -20.32
CA VAL A 479 14.82 -10.55 -20.65
C VAL A 479 14.77 -10.42 -22.18
N PRO A 480 13.58 -10.43 -22.81
CA PRO A 480 13.47 -10.27 -24.25
C PRO A 480 14.11 -8.94 -24.70
N SER A 481 14.93 -9.02 -25.75
CA SER A 481 15.48 -7.85 -26.44
C SER A 481 14.33 -6.95 -26.96
N PRO A 482 14.59 -5.66 -27.24
CA PRO A 482 13.59 -4.78 -27.85
C PRO A 482 12.97 -5.36 -29.13
N ALA A 483 13.78 -6.06 -29.94
CA ALA A 483 13.32 -6.73 -31.15
C ALA A 483 12.39 -7.93 -30.86
N GLN A 484 12.76 -8.79 -29.91
CA GLN A 484 11.91 -9.91 -29.48
C GLN A 484 10.59 -9.43 -28.85
N ASN A 485 10.65 -8.34 -28.07
CA ASN A 485 9.46 -7.68 -27.50
C ASN A 485 8.53 -7.13 -28.58
N PHE A 486 9.09 -6.44 -29.57
CA PHE A 486 8.33 -5.95 -30.73
C PHE A 486 7.70 -7.11 -31.51
N LEU A 487 8.50 -8.14 -31.82
CA LEU A 487 8.06 -9.31 -32.56
C LEU A 487 6.93 -10.06 -31.83
N SER A 488 7.08 -10.30 -30.53
CA SER A 488 6.05 -10.97 -29.72
C SER A 488 4.76 -10.14 -29.60
N SER A 489 4.87 -8.81 -29.49
CA SER A 489 3.72 -7.89 -29.40
C SER A 489 2.89 -7.82 -30.69
N VAL A 490 3.50 -8.13 -31.84
CA VAL A 490 2.83 -8.14 -33.15
C VAL A 490 2.38 -9.54 -33.55
N ILE A 491 3.19 -10.58 -33.28
CA ILE A 491 2.86 -11.96 -33.64
C ILE A 491 1.62 -12.45 -32.90
N LEU A 492 1.49 -12.16 -31.60
CA LEU A 492 0.40 -12.73 -30.80
C LEU A 492 -1.01 -12.26 -31.24
N PRO A 493 -1.25 -10.95 -31.51
CA PRO A 493 -2.52 -10.52 -32.10
C PRO A 493 -2.77 -11.11 -33.50
N CYS A 494 -1.74 -11.19 -34.36
CA CYS A 494 -1.86 -11.82 -35.68
C CYS A 494 -2.20 -13.31 -35.59
N LEU A 495 -1.59 -14.02 -34.64
CA LEU A 495 -1.84 -15.43 -34.37
C LEU A 495 -3.27 -15.65 -33.87
N SER A 496 -3.81 -14.74 -33.06
CA SER A 496 -5.24 -14.76 -32.70
C SER A 496 -6.12 -14.73 -33.96
N VAL A 497 -5.93 -13.78 -34.87
CA VAL A 497 -6.71 -13.70 -36.12
C VAL A 497 -6.57 -14.98 -36.94
N PHE A 498 -5.35 -15.49 -37.10
CA PHE A 498 -5.09 -16.71 -37.88
C PHE A 498 -5.73 -17.96 -37.27
N LEU A 499 -5.78 -18.06 -35.94
CA LEU A 499 -6.34 -19.21 -35.22
C LEU A 499 -7.86 -19.08 -34.94
N LEU A 500 -8.51 -18.01 -35.38
CA LEU A 500 -9.96 -17.85 -35.22
C LEU A 500 -10.76 -19.02 -35.85
N PRO A 501 -10.46 -19.51 -37.06
CA PRO A 501 -11.15 -20.68 -37.61
C PRO A 501 -10.97 -21.94 -36.75
N VAL A 502 -9.79 -22.14 -36.16
CA VAL A 502 -9.52 -23.26 -35.24
C VAL A 502 -10.37 -23.15 -33.98
N SER A 503 -10.49 -21.94 -33.43
CA SER A 503 -11.38 -21.67 -32.29
C SER A 503 -12.85 -21.93 -32.62
N LEU A 504 -13.32 -21.49 -33.80
CA LEU A 504 -14.70 -21.73 -34.24
C LEU A 504 -14.99 -23.23 -34.43
N LEU A 505 -14.05 -23.98 -35.01
CA LEU A 505 -14.14 -25.44 -35.12
C LEU A 505 -14.18 -26.12 -33.75
N ALA A 506 -13.38 -25.65 -32.79
CA ALA A 506 -13.40 -26.15 -31.41
C ALA A 506 -14.76 -25.88 -30.74
N VAL A 507 -15.37 -24.71 -30.97
CA VAL A 507 -16.72 -24.38 -30.51
C VAL A 507 -17.76 -25.32 -31.12
N VAL A 508 -17.76 -25.48 -32.45
CA VAL A 508 -18.71 -26.39 -33.14
C VAL A 508 -18.56 -27.82 -32.65
N GLY A 509 -17.33 -28.32 -32.52
CA GLY A 509 -17.04 -29.65 -31.97
C GLY A 509 -17.50 -29.80 -30.52
N CYS A 510 -17.31 -28.78 -29.69
CA CYS A 510 -17.79 -28.78 -28.30
C CYS A 510 -19.32 -28.84 -28.22
N ILE A 511 -20.03 -28.08 -29.06
CA ILE A 511 -21.49 -28.07 -29.15
C ILE A 511 -22.01 -29.41 -29.66
N ALA A 512 -21.44 -29.93 -30.75
CA ALA A 512 -21.84 -31.22 -31.33
C ALA A 512 -21.64 -32.38 -30.32
N ARG A 513 -20.50 -32.38 -29.62
CA ARG A 513 -20.24 -33.36 -28.55
C ARG A 513 -21.24 -33.23 -27.40
N ASP A 514 -21.57 -32.02 -26.96
CA ASP A 514 -22.59 -31.81 -25.91
C ASP A 514 -23.95 -32.36 -26.32
N LEU A 515 -24.39 -32.05 -27.55
CA LEU A 515 -25.66 -32.50 -28.09
C LEU A 515 -25.72 -34.03 -28.14
N ALA A 516 -24.66 -34.68 -28.63
CA ALA A 516 -24.55 -36.14 -28.68
C ALA A 516 -24.60 -36.75 -27.28
N LEU A 517 -23.83 -36.22 -26.32
CA LEU A 517 -23.83 -36.72 -24.93
C LEU A 517 -25.20 -36.56 -24.24
N ARG A 518 -25.94 -35.48 -24.53
CA ARG A 518 -27.31 -35.29 -24.02
C ARG A 518 -28.29 -36.26 -24.66
N GLN A 519 -28.21 -36.49 -25.98
CA GLN A 519 -29.05 -37.48 -26.67
C GLN A 519 -28.82 -38.90 -26.15
N LEU A 520 -27.57 -39.24 -25.80
CA LEU A 520 -27.20 -40.53 -25.21
C LEU A 520 -27.53 -40.65 -23.72
N GLY A 521 -28.09 -39.62 -23.07
CA GLY A 521 -28.39 -39.62 -21.63
C GLY A 521 -27.14 -39.64 -20.73
N LEU A 522 -25.96 -39.41 -21.29
CA LEU A 522 -24.67 -39.43 -20.58
C LEU A 522 -24.32 -38.09 -19.94
N ARG A 523 -25.11 -37.04 -20.18
CA ARG A 523 -24.92 -35.72 -19.60
C ARG A 523 -26.20 -35.20 -18.95
N ASN A 524 -26.18 -35.20 -17.61
CA ASN A 524 -27.33 -34.82 -16.77
C ASN A 524 -27.23 -33.39 -16.19
N ASP A 525 -26.17 -32.63 -16.53
CA ASP A 525 -26.05 -31.24 -16.08
C ASP A 525 -27.11 -30.35 -16.73
N ARG A 526 -27.71 -29.47 -15.90
CA ARG A 526 -28.62 -28.41 -16.36
C ARG A 526 -27.89 -27.45 -17.30
N LYS A 527 -28.60 -26.96 -18.32
CA LYS A 527 -28.12 -25.86 -19.17
C LYS A 527 -28.05 -24.56 -18.36
N ILE A 528 -27.08 -23.70 -18.66
CA ILE A 528 -27.02 -22.35 -18.12
C ILE A 528 -28.33 -21.62 -18.49
N GLY A 529 -29.01 -21.06 -17.48
CA GLY A 529 -30.32 -20.40 -17.65
C GLY A 529 -31.52 -21.33 -17.83
N GLY A 530 -31.32 -22.65 -17.92
CA GLY A 530 -32.38 -23.66 -18.13
C GLY A 530 -33.17 -24.05 -16.87
N VAL A 531 -33.40 -23.10 -15.96
CA VAL A 531 -34.17 -23.30 -14.72
C VAL A 531 -35.60 -22.82 -14.95
N ALA A 532 -36.59 -23.69 -14.74
CA ALA A 532 -38.00 -23.33 -14.84
C ALA A 532 -38.35 -22.22 -13.83
N ASP A 533 -39.30 -21.33 -14.15
CA ASP A 533 -39.59 -20.15 -13.31
C ASP A 533 -39.97 -20.50 -11.86
N GLY A 534 -40.53 -21.70 -11.60
CA GLY A 534 -40.82 -22.20 -10.27
C GLY A 534 -39.61 -22.75 -9.47
N GLU A 535 -38.48 -23.03 -10.14
CA GLU A 535 -37.24 -23.53 -9.51
C GLU A 535 -36.15 -22.44 -9.37
N ARG A 536 -36.39 -21.23 -9.87
CA ARG A 536 -35.45 -20.10 -9.72
C ARG A 536 -35.37 -19.71 -8.25
N LYS A 537 -34.16 -19.63 -7.71
CA LYS A 537 -33.95 -19.11 -6.36
C LYS A 537 -34.17 -17.60 -6.40
N ARG A 538 -34.93 -17.06 -5.44
CA ARG A 538 -34.99 -15.61 -5.18
C ARG A 538 -33.73 -15.12 -4.47
N ARG A 539 -32.55 -15.50 -4.99
CA ARG A 539 -31.24 -15.15 -4.41
C ARG A 539 -30.29 -14.65 -5.48
N CYS A 540 -29.46 -13.67 -5.12
CA CYS A 540 -28.52 -12.98 -5.97
C CYS A 540 -27.09 -13.10 -5.40
N VAL A 541 -26.14 -13.44 -6.28
CA VAL A 541 -24.70 -13.48 -5.97
C VAL A 541 -23.96 -12.39 -6.74
N LEU A 542 -23.03 -11.72 -6.07
CA LEU A 542 -22.09 -10.76 -6.65
C LEU A 542 -20.70 -11.39 -6.68
N ILE A 543 -20.09 -11.47 -7.86
CA ILE A 543 -18.80 -12.13 -8.07
C ILE A 543 -17.83 -11.15 -8.73
N THR A 544 -16.68 -10.88 -8.10
CA THR A 544 -15.61 -10.06 -8.71
C THR A 544 -14.68 -10.90 -9.59
N GLY A 545 -13.68 -10.30 -10.26
CA GLY A 545 -12.59 -11.03 -10.92
C GLY A 545 -12.99 -11.78 -12.19
N GLY A 546 -13.74 -11.12 -13.08
CA GLY A 546 -14.22 -11.62 -14.36
C GLY A 546 -13.17 -11.99 -15.41
N ARG A 547 -11.93 -11.53 -15.22
CA ARG A 547 -10.78 -11.85 -16.09
C ARG A 547 -10.22 -13.28 -15.99
N MET A 548 -10.43 -13.98 -14.87
CA MET A 548 -9.81 -15.32 -14.64
C MET A 548 -10.83 -16.45 -14.75
N SER A 549 -10.39 -17.65 -15.17
CA SER A 549 -11.29 -18.82 -15.33
C SER A 549 -12.04 -19.19 -14.04
N LYS A 550 -11.46 -18.92 -12.86
CA LYS A 550 -12.12 -19.12 -11.56
C LYS A 550 -13.43 -18.33 -11.42
N GLY A 551 -13.43 -17.03 -11.74
CA GLY A 551 -14.62 -16.20 -11.62
C GLY A 551 -15.73 -16.68 -12.56
N LEU A 552 -15.37 -16.96 -13.82
CA LEU A 552 -16.31 -17.49 -14.82
C LEU A 552 -16.88 -18.85 -14.41
N THR A 553 -16.06 -19.74 -13.83
CA THR A 553 -16.54 -21.03 -13.30
C THR A 553 -17.54 -20.84 -12.16
N LEU A 554 -17.29 -19.90 -11.24
CA LEU A 554 -18.24 -19.60 -10.17
C LEU A 554 -19.55 -19.02 -10.73
N ALA A 555 -19.49 -18.06 -11.65
CA ALA A 555 -20.67 -17.50 -12.30
C ALA A 555 -21.55 -18.59 -12.94
N ARG A 556 -20.94 -19.51 -13.70
CA ARG A 556 -21.63 -20.66 -14.30
C ARG A 556 -22.23 -21.60 -13.27
N ALA A 557 -21.51 -21.88 -12.18
CA ALA A 557 -22.00 -22.74 -11.11
C ALA A 557 -23.24 -22.15 -10.42
N PHE A 558 -23.19 -20.88 -10.04
CA PHE A 558 -24.31 -20.20 -9.39
C PHE A 558 -25.52 -20.07 -10.32
N LYS A 559 -25.30 -19.73 -11.60
CA LYS A 559 -26.41 -19.66 -12.57
C LYS A 559 -27.10 -21.01 -12.76
N ARG A 560 -26.34 -22.11 -12.84
CA ARG A 560 -26.89 -23.47 -12.93
C ARG A 560 -27.64 -23.90 -11.66
N ALA A 561 -27.24 -23.37 -10.51
CA ALA A 561 -27.96 -23.54 -9.24
C ALA A 561 -29.20 -22.64 -9.11
N GLY A 562 -29.53 -21.85 -10.14
CA GLY A 562 -30.74 -21.02 -10.20
C GLY A 562 -30.62 -19.65 -9.53
N TRP A 563 -29.41 -19.18 -9.23
CA TRP A 563 -29.17 -17.84 -8.70
C TRP A 563 -29.15 -16.78 -9.80
N LYS A 564 -29.51 -15.55 -9.44
CA LYS A 564 -29.17 -14.35 -10.22
C LYS A 564 -27.68 -14.03 -10.00
N VAL A 565 -26.94 -13.77 -11.07
CA VAL A 565 -25.48 -13.56 -11.01
C VAL A 565 -25.14 -12.16 -11.51
N ILE A 566 -24.53 -11.37 -10.63
CA ILE A 566 -23.95 -10.07 -10.96
C ILE A 566 -22.44 -10.23 -11.04
N GLY A 567 -21.86 -9.94 -12.20
CA GLY A 567 -20.42 -9.94 -12.41
C GLY A 567 -19.86 -8.52 -12.25
N VAL A 568 -18.70 -8.38 -11.62
CA VAL A 568 -18.00 -7.10 -11.54
C VAL A 568 -16.51 -7.27 -11.75
N ASP A 569 -15.86 -6.27 -12.30
CA ASP A 569 -14.40 -6.23 -12.40
C ASP A 569 -13.90 -4.78 -12.47
N GLU A 570 -12.63 -4.56 -12.16
CA GLU A 570 -12.03 -3.23 -12.07
C GLU A 570 -11.76 -2.62 -13.46
N ALA A 571 -11.86 -1.29 -13.55
CA ALA A 571 -11.50 -0.54 -14.75
C ALA A 571 -10.06 -0.81 -15.18
N GLY A 572 -9.82 -0.79 -16.48
CA GLY A 572 -8.55 -1.15 -17.11
C GLY A 572 -8.42 -2.63 -17.47
N TRP A 573 -9.16 -3.51 -16.79
CA TRP A 573 -9.19 -4.97 -17.04
C TRP A 573 -10.59 -5.48 -17.41
N GLY A 574 -11.63 -4.96 -16.76
CA GLY A 574 -12.99 -5.46 -16.81
C GLY A 574 -13.76 -5.16 -18.08
N GLU A 575 -13.36 -4.17 -18.88
CA GLU A 575 -14.16 -3.64 -19.99
C GLU A 575 -14.47 -4.70 -21.03
N LEU A 576 -13.49 -5.56 -21.33
CA LEU A 576 -13.62 -6.62 -22.33
C LEU A 576 -13.41 -8.00 -21.70
N CYS A 577 -13.49 -8.13 -20.37
CA CYS A 577 -13.21 -9.42 -19.72
C CYS A 577 -14.20 -10.51 -20.15
N PRO A 578 -13.80 -11.80 -20.21
CA PRO A 578 -14.64 -12.88 -20.72
C PRO A 578 -15.97 -13.07 -19.97
N MET A 579 -15.97 -12.88 -18.65
CA MET A 579 -17.16 -13.03 -17.81
C MET A 579 -18.30 -12.11 -18.26
N ARG A 580 -18.00 -10.90 -18.73
CA ARG A 580 -18.99 -9.93 -19.22
C ARG A 580 -19.86 -10.47 -20.36
N PHE A 581 -19.32 -11.40 -21.15
CA PHE A 581 -19.97 -11.99 -22.32
C PHE A 581 -20.53 -13.38 -22.05
N SER A 582 -20.51 -13.82 -20.80
CA SER A 582 -21.07 -15.11 -20.40
C SER A 582 -22.58 -15.03 -20.27
N SER A 583 -23.29 -16.03 -20.81
CA SER A 583 -24.72 -16.22 -20.57
C SER A 583 -25.05 -16.52 -19.11
N ALA A 584 -24.04 -16.80 -18.28
CA ALA A 584 -24.20 -17.01 -16.86
C ALA A 584 -24.35 -15.72 -16.05
N VAL A 585 -24.05 -14.56 -16.63
CA VAL A 585 -24.06 -13.26 -15.94
C VAL A 585 -25.30 -12.46 -16.36
N ASP A 586 -26.13 -12.09 -15.40
CA ASP A 586 -27.36 -11.33 -15.65
C ASP A 586 -27.07 -9.84 -15.89
N GLN A 587 -26.11 -9.29 -15.14
CA GLN A 587 -25.66 -7.92 -15.31
C GLN A 587 -24.20 -7.78 -14.90
N PHE A 588 -23.47 -6.89 -15.59
CA PHE A 588 -22.05 -6.68 -15.38
C PHE A 588 -21.74 -5.21 -15.12
N TYR A 589 -20.91 -4.92 -14.12
CA TYR A 589 -20.46 -3.56 -13.79
C TYR A 589 -18.95 -3.43 -13.78
N ILE A 590 -18.49 -2.21 -14.07
CA ILE A 590 -17.10 -1.82 -13.93
C ILE A 590 -16.93 -1.07 -12.62
N LEU A 591 -15.96 -1.50 -11.82
CA LEU A 591 -15.58 -0.86 -10.56
C LEU A 591 -14.39 0.10 -10.77
N PRO A 592 -14.29 1.21 -10.03
CA PRO A 592 -13.03 1.96 -9.98
C PRO A 592 -11.92 1.07 -9.37
N PRO A 593 -10.64 1.24 -9.75
CA PRO A 593 -9.58 0.39 -9.24
C PRO A 593 -9.42 0.53 -7.72
N ALA A 594 -9.43 -0.60 -6.99
CA ALA A 594 -9.36 -0.58 -5.52
C ALA A 594 -8.05 0.03 -5.01
N ALA A 595 -6.96 -0.19 -5.75
CA ALA A 595 -5.64 0.37 -5.47
C ALA A 595 -5.54 1.89 -5.70
N GLU A 596 -6.45 2.49 -6.46
CA GLU A 596 -6.49 3.95 -6.67
C GLU A 596 -7.35 4.64 -5.61
N SER A 597 -8.51 4.07 -5.26
CA SER A 597 -9.35 4.60 -4.20
C SER A 597 -10.26 3.53 -3.61
N TYR A 598 -9.91 3.09 -2.40
CA TYR A 598 -10.71 2.14 -1.61
C TYR A 598 -12.14 2.66 -1.38
N GLN A 599 -12.31 3.95 -1.09
CA GLN A 599 -13.62 4.53 -0.78
C GLN A 599 -14.54 4.50 -1.99
N ARG A 600 -14.05 4.87 -3.17
CA ARG A 600 -14.84 4.79 -4.41
C ARG A 600 -15.16 3.34 -4.78
N TYR A 601 -14.21 2.42 -4.58
CA TYR A 601 -14.40 0.99 -4.79
C TYR A 601 -15.51 0.41 -3.89
N SER A 602 -15.39 0.62 -2.58
CA SER A 602 -16.36 0.15 -1.58
C SER A 602 -17.74 0.78 -1.80
N ALA A 603 -17.82 2.10 -2.05
CA ALA A 603 -19.08 2.78 -2.33
C ALA A 603 -19.80 2.21 -3.56
N LYS A 604 -19.06 1.93 -4.65
CA LYS A 604 -19.67 1.38 -5.87
C LYS A 604 -20.16 -0.05 -5.67
N LEU A 605 -19.42 -0.87 -4.93
CA LEU A 605 -19.87 -2.21 -4.54
C LEU A 605 -21.16 -2.16 -3.72
N LEU A 606 -21.22 -1.28 -2.71
CA LEU A 606 -22.41 -1.08 -1.88
C LEU A 606 -23.63 -0.62 -2.69
N GLU A 607 -23.43 0.26 -3.67
CA GLU A 607 -24.49 0.68 -4.60
C GLU A 607 -25.07 -0.52 -5.37
N ILE A 608 -24.20 -1.35 -5.96
CA ILE A 608 -24.61 -2.54 -6.73
C ILE A 608 -25.35 -3.55 -5.84
N VAL A 609 -24.85 -3.77 -4.62
CA VAL A 609 -25.48 -4.65 -3.62
C VAL A 609 -26.90 -4.21 -3.30
N ARG A 610 -27.13 -2.90 -3.14
CA ARG A 610 -28.46 -2.32 -2.90
C ARG A 610 -29.37 -2.45 -4.11
N ILE A 611 -28.88 -2.10 -5.31
CA ILE A 611 -29.66 -2.17 -6.56
C ILE A 611 -30.18 -3.58 -6.83
N HIS A 612 -29.38 -4.60 -6.53
CA HIS A 612 -29.72 -5.99 -6.85
C HIS A 612 -30.19 -6.81 -5.67
N SER A 613 -30.21 -6.24 -4.45
CA SER A 613 -30.50 -6.98 -3.22
C SER A 613 -29.64 -8.26 -3.14
N VAL A 614 -28.32 -8.07 -3.21
CA VAL A 614 -27.36 -9.18 -3.23
C VAL A 614 -27.39 -9.93 -1.89
N ASP A 615 -27.50 -11.26 -1.94
CA ASP A 615 -27.50 -12.14 -0.76
C ASP A 615 -26.11 -12.70 -0.42
N LEU A 616 -25.22 -12.76 -1.41
CA LEU A 616 -23.89 -13.33 -1.27
C LEU A 616 -22.87 -12.58 -2.12
N PHE A 617 -21.80 -12.11 -1.50
CA PHE A 617 -20.63 -11.55 -2.15
C PHE A 617 -19.45 -12.52 -2.12
N ILE A 618 -18.87 -12.78 -3.29
CA ILE A 618 -17.69 -13.65 -3.44
C ILE A 618 -16.59 -12.87 -4.18
N PRO A 619 -15.57 -12.39 -3.46
CA PRO A 619 -14.43 -11.77 -4.11
C PRO A 619 -13.55 -12.83 -4.80
N VAL A 620 -13.21 -12.57 -6.07
CA VAL A 620 -12.32 -13.41 -6.89
C VAL A 620 -11.16 -12.58 -7.44
N SER A 621 -10.76 -11.55 -6.70
CA SER A 621 -9.76 -10.56 -7.08
C SER A 621 -8.34 -11.13 -7.28
N GLY A 622 -7.46 -10.25 -7.74
CA GLY A 622 -6.03 -10.50 -7.85
C GLY A 622 -5.32 -10.34 -6.50
N ALA A 623 -4.01 -10.61 -6.48
CA ALA A 623 -3.23 -10.51 -5.25
C ALA A 623 -3.22 -9.12 -4.62
N GLY A 624 -3.18 -8.06 -5.45
CA GLY A 624 -3.05 -6.69 -4.97
C GLY A 624 -4.32 -6.01 -4.47
N SER A 625 -5.46 -6.71 -4.37
CA SER A 625 -6.73 -6.13 -3.89
C SER A 625 -7.46 -6.99 -2.84
N SER A 626 -6.81 -8.03 -2.32
CA SER A 626 -7.50 -9.00 -1.44
C SER A 626 -7.76 -8.46 -0.02
N VAL A 627 -6.96 -7.51 0.47
CA VAL A 627 -7.18 -6.87 1.77
C VAL A 627 -8.32 -5.85 1.67
N GLU A 628 -8.34 -5.09 0.58
CA GLU A 628 -9.39 -4.14 0.22
C GLU A 628 -10.74 -4.86 0.05
N ASP A 629 -10.75 -6.05 -0.56
CA ASP A 629 -11.97 -6.87 -0.66
C ASP A 629 -12.47 -7.34 0.71
N ALA A 630 -11.58 -7.70 1.64
CA ALA A 630 -11.97 -8.09 2.98
C ALA A 630 -12.58 -6.90 3.75
N GLN A 631 -12.01 -5.70 3.59
CA GLN A 631 -12.56 -4.49 4.20
C GLN A 631 -13.91 -4.11 3.57
N ALA A 632 -14.03 -4.17 2.24
CA ALA A 632 -15.28 -3.88 1.54
C ALA A 632 -16.37 -4.90 1.89
N ALA A 633 -16.00 -6.15 2.17
CA ALA A 633 -16.90 -7.16 2.65
C ALA A 633 -17.43 -6.88 4.07
N GLU A 634 -16.59 -6.39 4.98
CA GLU A 634 -17.03 -5.96 6.32
C GLU A 634 -17.99 -4.77 6.22
N ASP A 635 -17.62 -3.74 5.45
CA ASP A 635 -18.48 -2.57 5.18
C ASP A 635 -19.84 -2.99 4.59
N MET A 636 -19.83 -3.98 3.68
CA MET A 636 -21.03 -4.52 3.04
C MET A 636 -21.90 -5.32 4.00
N PHE A 637 -21.30 -6.16 4.83
CA PHE A 637 -22.02 -6.91 5.84
C PHE A 637 -22.74 -5.95 6.81
N ASP A 638 -22.02 -4.94 7.29
CA ASP A 638 -22.55 -3.94 8.23
C ASP A 638 -23.64 -3.07 7.59
N ALA A 639 -23.38 -2.51 6.40
CA ALA A 639 -24.32 -1.64 5.70
C ALA A 639 -25.63 -2.35 5.32
N THR A 640 -25.59 -3.67 5.12
CA THR A 640 -26.76 -4.49 4.80
C THR A 640 -27.36 -5.18 6.02
N LYS A 641 -26.82 -4.92 7.22
CA LYS A 641 -27.21 -5.57 8.49
C LYS A 641 -27.21 -7.10 8.40
N GLY A 642 -26.20 -7.63 7.71
CA GLY A 642 -25.99 -9.06 7.47
C GLY A 642 -26.89 -9.70 6.41
N SER A 643 -27.74 -8.93 5.71
CA SER A 643 -28.56 -9.50 4.62
C SER A 643 -27.72 -9.90 3.41
N CYS A 644 -26.65 -9.15 3.10
CA CYS A 644 -25.61 -9.61 2.19
C CYS A 644 -24.52 -10.34 2.97
N ARG A 645 -24.41 -11.66 2.79
CA ARG A 645 -23.32 -12.45 3.37
C ARG A 645 -22.07 -12.28 2.51
N THR A 646 -20.90 -12.39 3.13
CA THR A 646 -19.61 -12.29 2.42
C THR A 646 -18.83 -13.59 2.58
N PHE A 647 -18.16 -14.01 1.51
CA PHE A 647 -17.35 -15.24 1.49
C PHE A 647 -15.87 -14.90 1.37
N ILE A 648 -15.36 -14.23 2.40
CA ILE A 648 -13.97 -13.83 2.57
C ILE A 648 -13.69 -13.71 4.08
N GLN A 649 -12.44 -13.93 4.47
CA GLN A 649 -12.00 -13.79 5.84
C GLN A 649 -12.10 -12.32 6.31
N ASP A 650 -12.14 -12.12 7.63
CA ASP A 650 -12.03 -10.78 8.21
C ASP A 650 -10.68 -10.12 7.84
N PRO A 651 -10.58 -8.78 7.80
CA PRO A 651 -9.37 -8.08 7.34
C PRO A 651 -8.08 -8.48 8.07
N ASP A 652 -8.12 -8.70 9.39
CA ASP A 652 -6.95 -9.11 10.17
C ASP A 652 -6.49 -10.52 9.81
N THR A 653 -7.42 -11.47 9.71
CA THR A 653 -7.14 -12.83 9.27
C THR A 653 -6.68 -12.87 7.82
N MET A 654 -7.28 -12.06 6.95
CA MET A 654 -6.87 -11.92 5.56
C MET A 654 -5.42 -11.44 5.47
N LEU A 655 -5.04 -10.43 6.25
CA LEU A 655 -3.68 -9.89 6.27
C LEU A 655 -2.65 -10.88 6.81
N ASP A 656 -2.99 -11.62 7.87
CA ASP A 656 -2.12 -12.66 8.43
C ASP A 656 -1.89 -13.84 7.46
N LEU A 657 -2.89 -14.18 6.64
CA LEU A 657 -2.77 -15.25 5.66
C LEU A 657 -2.12 -14.79 4.35
N HIS A 658 -2.49 -13.61 3.85
CA HIS A 658 -2.06 -13.14 2.54
C HIS A 658 -0.60 -12.68 2.51
N ASP A 659 -0.14 -12.02 3.58
CA ASP A 659 1.24 -11.59 3.71
C ASP A 659 2.11 -12.80 4.02
N LYS A 660 3.09 -13.07 3.16
CA LYS A 660 3.89 -14.29 3.25
C LYS A 660 4.63 -14.38 4.58
N ASP A 661 5.19 -13.29 5.08
CA ASP A 661 5.97 -13.32 6.32
C ASP A 661 5.07 -13.51 7.53
N ARG A 662 3.93 -12.80 7.56
CA ARG A 662 2.92 -13.01 8.61
C ARG A 662 2.39 -14.43 8.59
N PHE A 663 2.17 -14.99 7.40
CA PHE A 663 1.72 -16.36 7.25
C PHE A 663 2.76 -17.35 7.77
N MET A 664 4.02 -17.19 7.41
CA MET A 664 5.10 -18.05 7.91
C MET A 664 5.23 -17.96 9.44
N ALA A 665 5.21 -16.74 9.99
CA ALA A 665 5.26 -16.53 11.44
C ALA A 665 4.02 -17.11 12.16
N LEU A 666 2.83 -16.98 11.58
CA LEU A 666 1.59 -17.55 12.08
C LEU A 666 1.69 -19.09 12.11
N VAL A 667 2.10 -19.71 11.02
CA VAL A 667 2.25 -21.16 10.89
C VAL A 667 3.28 -21.70 11.88
N GLU A 668 4.43 -21.03 12.04
CA GLU A 668 5.46 -21.36 13.02
C GLU A 668 4.93 -21.25 14.46
N ARG A 669 4.26 -20.13 14.80
CA ARG A 669 3.63 -19.92 16.11
C ARG A 669 2.58 -20.99 16.42
N LEU A 670 1.83 -21.44 15.42
CA LEU A 670 0.85 -22.52 15.53
C LEU A 670 1.50 -23.91 15.59
N GLY A 671 2.83 -24.01 15.52
CA GLY A 671 3.60 -25.24 15.70
C GLY A 671 3.65 -26.13 14.46
N PHE A 672 3.47 -25.58 13.27
CA PHE A 672 3.65 -26.31 12.02
C PHE A 672 5.10 -26.19 11.52
N PRO A 673 5.61 -27.19 10.77
CA PRO A 673 6.92 -27.11 10.16
C PRO A 673 6.99 -25.99 9.11
N THR A 674 7.98 -25.13 9.21
CA THR A 674 8.28 -24.07 8.24
C THR A 674 9.66 -24.29 7.63
N PRO A 675 9.89 -23.88 6.36
CA PRO A 675 11.24 -23.79 5.80
C PRO A 675 12.08 -22.84 6.65
N SER A 676 13.34 -23.17 6.90
CA SER A 676 14.24 -22.24 7.58
C SER A 676 14.52 -21.02 6.68
N GLY A 677 14.69 -19.84 7.28
CA GLY A 677 14.99 -18.65 6.50
C GLY A 677 15.41 -17.47 7.35
N LYS A 678 16.07 -16.49 6.72
CA LYS A 678 16.47 -15.23 7.35
C LYS A 678 16.23 -14.07 6.41
N MET A 679 15.49 -13.08 6.91
CA MET A 679 15.38 -11.79 6.26
C MET A 679 16.69 -11.03 6.40
N VAL A 680 17.10 -10.35 5.33
CA VAL A 680 18.33 -9.57 5.24
C VAL A 680 18.01 -8.22 4.61
N ILE A 681 18.50 -7.16 5.23
CA ILE A 681 18.31 -5.76 4.79
C ILE A 681 19.60 -5.14 4.23
N SER A 682 20.68 -5.91 4.16
CA SER A 682 21.93 -5.50 3.53
C SER A 682 22.70 -6.69 2.96
N VAL A 683 23.63 -6.41 2.03
CA VAL A 683 24.55 -7.43 1.53
C VAL A 683 25.43 -7.97 2.66
N GLU A 684 25.88 -7.15 3.61
CA GLU A 684 26.77 -7.64 4.69
C GLU A 684 26.04 -8.56 5.67
N GLU A 685 24.76 -8.29 5.96
CA GLU A 685 23.92 -9.19 6.75
C GLU A 685 23.66 -10.52 6.03
N ALA A 686 23.44 -10.46 4.71
CA ALA A 686 23.37 -11.64 3.85
C ALA A 686 24.66 -12.46 3.92
N MET A 687 25.83 -11.82 3.82
CA MET A 687 27.12 -12.50 3.95
C MET A 687 27.30 -13.12 5.34
N THR A 688 26.88 -12.42 6.39
CA THR A 688 27.00 -12.89 7.78
C THR A 688 26.15 -14.14 8.00
N PHE A 689 24.89 -14.13 7.57
CA PHE A 689 24.01 -15.30 7.62
C PHE A 689 24.59 -16.51 6.88
N LEU A 690 25.02 -16.31 5.62
CA LEU A 690 25.60 -17.37 4.80
C LEU A 690 26.96 -17.85 5.32
N ARG A 691 27.60 -17.12 6.25
CA ARG A 691 28.84 -17.54 6.94
C ARG A 691 28.55 -18.24 8.27
N GLU A 692 27.53 -17.82 9.01
CA GLU A 692 27.12 -18.44 10.28
C GLU A 692 26.59 -19.86 10.09
N ASP A 693 25.81 -20.13 9.03
CA ASP A 693 25.37 -21.49 8.67
C ASP A 693 26.56 -22.42 8.30
N LYS A 694 27.75 -21.85 7.99
CA LYS A 694 28.96 -22.62 7.62
C LYS A 694 29.70 -23.25 8.78
N LYS A 695 29.41 -22.92 10.04
CA LYS A 695 30.25 -23.39 11.16
C LYS A 695 30.41 -24.92 11.22
N ASP A 696 29.51 -25.69 10.57
CA ASP A 696 29.55 -27.16 10.57
C ASP A 696 29.21 -27.86 9.22
N LYS A 697 29.15 -27.17 8.06
CA LYS A 697 28.76 -27.77 6.75
C LYS A 697 29.66 -27.37 5.58
N ALA A 698 29.82 -28.27 4.60
CA ALA A 698 30.51 -27.97 3.32
C ALA A 698 29.80 -26.82 2.56
N LEU A 699 30.50 -26.12 1.66
CA LEU A 699 30.01 -25.00 0.82
C LEU A 699 28.92 -25.45 -0.19
N GLU A 700 27.80 -25.96 0.30
CA GLU A 700 26.69 -26.40 -0.52
C GLU A 700 25.63 -25.29 -0.65
N PRO A 701 25.21 -24.94 -1.88
CA PRO A 701 24.14 -23.97 -2.12
C PRO A 701 22.80 -24.49 -1.60
N ASN A 702 22.24 -23.86 -0.57
CA ASN A 702 21.04 -24.36 0.12
C ASN A 702 19.93 -23.31 0.28
N PHE A 703 20.14 -22.05 -0.11
CA PHE A 703 19.15 -20.98 0.07
C PHE A 703 18.79 -20.31 -1.25
N VAL A 704 17.52 -19.97 -1.42
CA VAL A 704 17.03 -19.12 -2.49
C VAL A 704 16.80 -17.72 -1.95
N LEU A 705 17.12 -16.70 -2.74
CA LEU A 705 16.95 -15.30 -2.35
C LEU A 705 15.66 -14.72 -2.95
N LYS A 706 14.79 -14.15 -2.12
CA LYS A 706 13.50 -13.58 -2.56
C LYS A 706 13.35 -12.12 -2.12
N CYS A 707 13.02 -11.22 -3.04
CA CYS A 707 12.73 -9.82 -2.72
C CYS A 707 11.37 -9.70 -2.02
N MET A 708 11.28 -8.87 -0.99
CA MET A 708 10.05 -8.67 -0.21
C MET A 708 9.11 -7.59 -0.79
N GLY A 709 9.57 -6.80 -1.76
CA GLY A 709 8.72 -5.85 -2.49
C GLY A 709 7.98 -6.50 -3.67
N LEU A 710 7.15 -5.71 -4.38
CA LEU A 710 6.62 -6.06 -5.70
C LEU A 710 7.76 -6.10 -6.73
N ASP A 711 8.55 -7.17 -6.70
CA ASP A 711 9.58 -7.46 -7.69
C ASP A 711 9.03 -8.41 -8.77
N GLU A 712 9.31 -8.06 -10.03
CA GLU A 712 8.95 -8.83 -11.23
C GLU A 712 9.80 -10.11 -11.38
N ASN A 713 10.83 -10.30 -10.52
CA ASN A 713 11.78 -11.41 -10.55
C ASN A 713 11.41 -12.61 -9.64
N ARG A 714 10.12 -12.86 -9.39
CA ARG A 714 9.59 -13.96 -8.53
C ARG A 714 10.04 -15.40 -8.84
N GLY A 715 10.84 -15.67 -9.88
CA GLY A 715 11.36 -17.01 -10.15
C GLY A 715 12.84 -17.07 -10.51
N ASP A 716 13.63 -16.15 -9.95
CA ASP A 716 15.06 -16.40 -9.76
C ASP A 716 15.23 -17.46 -8.65
N MET A 717 15.68 -18.65 -9.03
CA MET A 717 15.95 -19.78 -8.12
C MET A 717 17.45 -19.97 -7.89
N THR A 718 18.25 -18.92 -8.08
CA THR A 718 19.69 -18.96 -7.81
C THR A 718 19.93 -19.40 -6.37
N LEU A 719 20.70 -20.47 -6.22
CA LEU A 719 21.06 -21.00 -4.92
C LEU A 719 22.30 -20.28 -4.37
N TYR A 720 22.21 -19.93 -3.10
CA TYR A 720 23.25 -19.26 -2.34
C TYR A 720 23.72 -20.13 -1.16
N PRO A 721 25.02 -20.06 -0.80
CA PRO A 721 26.09 -19.38 -1.55
C PRO A 721 26.29 -20.00 -2.94
N LEU A 722 26.82 -19.21 -3.89
CA LEU A 722 27.00 -19.68 -5.27
C LEU A 722 27.92 -20.91 -5.32
N LYS A 723 27.63 -21.86 -6.21
CA LYS A 723 28.45 -23.06 -6.36
C LYS A 723 29.88 -22.69 -6.82
N GLY A 724 30.90 -23.24 -6.16
CA GLY A 724 32.31 -22.98 -6.50
C GLY A 724 32.80 -21.58 -6.11
N ASP A 725 32.17 -20.99 -5.09
CA ASP A 725 32.66 -19.78 -4.43
C ASP A 725 33.87 -20.07 -3.53
N ASP A 726 34.63 -19.03 -3.20
CA ASP A 726 35.73 -19.14 -2.24
C ASP A 726 35.22 -19.16 -0.79
N ASN A 727 36.12 -19.39 0.18
CA ASN A 727 35.75 -19.38 1.60
C ASN A 727 35.17 -18.02 2.05
N GLU A 728 35.58 -16.94 1.38
CA GLU A 728 35.12 -15.56 1.61
C GLU A 728 33.77 -15.22 0.98
N LEU A 729 33.23 -16.11 0.13
CA LEU A 729 32.02 -15.91 -0.66
C LEU A 729 32.08 -14.73 -1.64
N SER A 730 33.24 -14.50 -2.26
CA SER A 730 33.49 -13.35 -3.13
C SER A 730 32.53 -13.27 -4.33
N LYS A 731 32.21 -14.41 -4.96
CA LYS A 731 31.28 -14.45 -6.11
C LYS A 731 29.85 -14.15 -5.66
N THR A 732 29.43 -14.72 -4.53
CA THR A 732 28.12 -14.45 -3.92
C THR A 732 28.00 -12.98 -3.56
N LYS A 733 29.01 -12.39 -2.93
CA LYS A 733 29.03 -10.95 -2.58
C LYS A 733 28.90 -10.06 -3.82
N ALA A 734 29.60 -10.39 -4.90
CA ALA A 734 29.50 -9.66 -6.16
C ALA A 734 28.09 -9.78 -6.77
N ALA A 735 27.50 -10.98 -6.76
CA ALA A 735 26.14 -11.21 -7.26
C ALA A 735 25.09 -10.43 -6.47
N LEU A 736 25.15 -10.47 -5.12
CA LEU A 736 24.23 -9.72 -4.26
C LEU A 736 24.37 -8.20 -4.43
N LYS A 737 25.60 -7.68 -4.59
CA LYS A 737 25.83 -6.26 -4.94
C LYS A 737 25.33 -5.92 -6.34
N GLY A 738 25.30 -6.88 -7.25
CA GLY A 738 24.87 -6.73 -8.64
C GLY A 738 23.36 -6.73 -8.86
N LEU A 739 22.55 -7.06 -7.85
CA LEU A 739 21.09 -7.11 -7.96
C LEU A 739 20.51 -5.79 -8.49
N ARG A 740 19.48 -5.89 -9.34
CA ARG A 740 18.78 -4.73 -9.95
C ARG A 740 18.12 -3.87 -8.89
N LEU A 741 17.42 -4.50 -7.95
CA LEU A 741 16.96 -3.88 -6.71
C LEU A 741 17.99 -4.19 -5.62
N LYS A 742 18.56 -3.15 -5.03
CA LYS A 742 19.63 -3.33 -4.03
C LYS A 742 19.02 -3.81 -2.72
N ILE A 743 19.65 -4.81 -2.09
CA ILE A 743 19.30 -5.25 -0.74
C ILE A 743 19.52 -4.06 0.20
N THR A 744 18.42 -3.49 0.66
CA THR A 744 18.38 -2.32 1.53
C THR A 744 17.25 -2.50 2.54
N LYS A 745 17.22 -1.64 3.54
CA LYS A 745 16.15 -1.60 4.53
C LYS A 745 14.76 -1.37 3.92
N ASP A 746 14.72 -0.59 2.85
CA ASP A 746 13.50 -0.27 2.09
C ASP A 746 13.21 -1.30 0.97
N CYS A 747 14.12 -2.25 0.72
CA CYS A 747 13.95 -3.37 -0.21
C CYS A 747 14.62 -4.63 0.39
N PRO A 748 14.01 -5.20 1.46
CA PRO A 748 14.56 -6.39 2.10
C PRO A 748 14.46 -7.60 1.18
N TYR A 749 15.34 -8.57 1.44
CA TYR A 749 15.28 -9.88 0.84
C TYR A 749 15.21 -10.96 1.91
N VAL A 750 14.64 -12.12 1.59
CA VAL A 750 14.64 -13.31 2.46
C VAL A 750 15.47 -14.40 1.80
N PHE A 751 16.45 -14.92 2.53
CA PHE A 751 16.99 -16.24 2.24
C PHE A 751 16.02 -17.28 2.76
N GLN A 752 15.42 -18.04 1.87
CA GLN A 752 14.57 -19.16 2.19
C GLN A 752 15.32 -20.45 1.87
N GLU A 753 15.33 -21.41 2.79
CA GLU A 753 15.86 -22.74 2.52
C GLU A 753 15.25 -23.31 1.24
N PHE A 754 16.13 -23.77 0.36
CA PHE A 754 15.73 -24.48 -0.82
C PHE A 754 15.28 -25.89 -0.42
N ILE A 755 13.99 -26.13 -0.52
CA ILE A 755 13.42 -27.45 -0.30
C ILE A 755 13.38 -28.16 -1.66
N PRO A 756 14.16 -29.23 -1.88
CA PRO A 756 14.07 -29.99 -3.10
C PRO A 756 12.73 -30.73 -3.12
N GLY A 757 11.89 -30.50 -4.13
CA GLY A 757 10.56 -31.10 -4.17
C GLY A 757 9.67 -30.59 -5.30
N GLN A 758 8.51 -31.23 -5.45
CA GLN A 758 7.42 -30.73 -6.27
C GLN A 758 6.54 -29.81 -5.42
N GLU A 759 6.26 -28.62 -5.93
CA GLU A 759 5.28 -27.71 -5.34
C GLU A 759 3.84 -28.12 -5.73
N TRP A 760 2.89 -27.88 -4.83
CA TRP A 760 1.49 -28.23 -4.95
C TRP A 760 0.64 -27.07 -4.49
N CYS A 761 -0.40 -26.72 -5.24
CA CYS A 761 -1.35 -25.68 -4.88
C CYS A 761 -2.70 -26.30 -4.51
N THR A 762 -3.42 -25.65 -3.62
CA THR A 762 -4.72 -26.13 -3.15
C THR A 762 -5.83 -25.10 -3.38
N HIS A 763 -7.07 -25.55 -3.26
CA HIS A 763 -8.21 -24.66 -3.11
C HIS A 763 -9.13 -25.25 -2.05
N ALA A 764 -9.45 -24.47 -1.01
CA ALA A 764 -10.45 -24.84 -0.03
C ALA A 764 -11.50 -23.74 0.11
N SER A 765 -12.78 -24.12 0.07
CA SER A 765 -13.88 -23.25 0.53
C SER A 765 -14.22 -23.65 1.97
N VAL A 766 -14.39 -22.67 2.85
CA VAL A 766 -14.58 -22.89 4.28
C VAL A 766 -15.75 -22.05 4.80
N ILE A 767 -16.62 -22.65 5.61
CA ILE A 767 -17.70 -21.98 6.32
C ILE A 767 -17.53 -22.26 7.82
N ASP A 768 -17.37 -21.22 8.62
CA ASP A 768 -17.22 -21.28 10.08
C ASP A 768 -16.14 -22.30 10.54
N GLY A 769 -15.02 -22.32 9.82
CA GLY A 769 -13.89 -23.21 10.07
C GLY A 769 -14.09 -24.65 9.57
N LYS A 770 -15.20 -24.97 8.91
CA LYS A 770 -15.45 -26.29 8.28
C LYS A 770 -15.20 -26.22 6.78
N VAL A 771 -14.33 -27.08 6.26
CA VAL A 771 -14.08 -27.21 4.83
C VAL A 771 -15.33 -27.75 4.13
N THR A 772 -15.77 -27.11 3.05
CA THR A 772 -16.93 -27.52 2.23
C THR A 772 -16.54 -28.03 0.85
N SER A 773 -15.40 -27.59 0.31
CA SER A 773 -14.78 -28.15 -0.88
C SER A 773 -13.27 -28.11 -0.76
N PHE A 774 -12.59 -29.07 -1.39
CA PHE A 774 -11.13 -29.16 -1.39
C PHE A 774 -10.60 -29.70 -2.73
N VAL A 775 -9.53 -29.08 -3.22
CA VAL A 775 -8.79 -29.49 -4.42
C VAL A 775 -7.30 -29.38 -4.15
N THR A 776 -6.52 -30.33 -4.67
CA THR A 776 -5.05 -30.25 -4.76
C THR A 776 -4.60 -30.48 -6.19
N CYS A 777 -3.69 -29.63 -6.66
CA CYS A 777 -3.07 -29.71 -7.98
C CYS A 777 -1.54 -29.60 -7.86
N PRO A 778 -0.77 -30.22 -8.76
CA PRO A 778 0.64 -29.85 -8.92
C PRO A 778 0.75 -28.37 -9.27
N SER A 779 1.63 -27.63 -8.59
CA SER A 779 1.95 -26.27 -8.98
C SER A 779 2.69 -26.27 -10.31
N ASN A 780 2.37 -25.28 -11.14
CA ASN A 780 2.99 -25.06 -12.43
C ASN A 780 3.37 -23.59 -12.52
N ASP A 781 4.59 -23.30 -12.97
CA ASP A 781 5.16 -21.95 -13.18
C ASP A 781 4.21 -20.98 -13.89
N MET A 782 3.29 -21.52 -14.70
CA MET A 782 2.39 -20.73 -15.55
C MET A 782 0.92 -20.72 -15.09
N LEU A 783 0.50 -21.42 -14.03
CA LEU A 783 -0.90 -21.42 -13.53
C LEU A 783 -2.00 -21.61 -14.60
N MET A 784 -1.69 -22.19 -15.76
CA MET A 784 -2.63 -22.38 -16.87
C MET A 784 -3.09 -23.82 -17.04
N THR A 785 -2.37 -24.78 -16.43
CA THR A 785 -2.70 -26.21 -16.46
C THR A 785 -2.95 -26.72 -15.04
N TYR A 786 -4.05 -27.44 -14.83
CA TYR A 786 -4.44 -28.01 -13.55
C TYR A 786 -4.78 -29.49 -13.71
N GLU A 787 -4.28 -30.29 -12.78
CA GLU A 787 -4.47 -31.74 -12.72
C GLU A 787 -4.95 -32.13 -11.33
N ASN A 788 -5.79 -33.16 -11.24
CA ASN A 788 -6.34 -33.57 -9.95
C ASN A 788 -5.32 -34.46 -9.22
N ALA A 789 -4.86 -34.00 -8.05
CA ALA A 789 -4.07 -34.79 -7.11
C ALA A 789 -4.74 -34.87 -5.72
N THR A 790 -6.03 -34.52 -5.64
CA THR A 790 -6.79 -34.40 -4.38
C THR A 790 -6.93 -35.76 -3.67
N THR A 791 -7.05 -36.85 -4.44
CA THR A 791 -7.20 -38.20 -3.91
C THR A 791 -5.88 -38.91 -3.62
N ASP A 792 -4.76 -38.28 -3.99
CA ASP A 792 -3.43 -38.85 -3.82
C ASP A 792 -2.93 -38.62 -2.38
N ASP A 793 -1.77 -39.19 -2.04
CA ASP A 793 -1.18 -39.00 -0.71
C ASP A 793 -0.99 -37.50 -0.38
N VAL A 794 -0.48 -36.72 -1.34
CA VAL A 794 -0.30 -35.28 -1.19
C VAL A 794 -1.61 -34.55 -0.91
N GLY A 795 -2.69 -34.89 -1.64
CA GLY A 795 -4.00 -34.28 -1.45
C GLY A 795 -4.58 -34.59 -0.07
N ARG A 796 -4.50 -35.85 0.38
CA ARG A 796 -4.92 -36.24 1.73
C ARG A 796 -4.15 -35.51 2.82
N ARG A 797 -2.83 -35.37 2.65
CA ARG A 797 -1.97 -34.66 3.61
C ARG A 797 -2.25 -33.16 3.65
N ALA A 798 -2.42 -32.53 2.49
CA ALA A 798 -2.73 -31.10 2.38
C ALA A 798 -4.12 -30.79 2.96
N GLU A 799 -5.11 -31.67 2.74
CA GLU A 799 -6.44 -31.53 3.33
C GLU A 799 -6.39 -31.65 4.86
N ALA A 800 -5.72 -32.69 5.37
CA ALA A 800 -5.55 -32.89 6.80
C ALA A 800 -4.82 -31.70 7.46
N TRP A 801 -3.77 -31.19 6.81
CA TRP A 801 -3.06 -30.00 7.26
C TRP A 801 -3.98 -28.77 7.32
N THR A 802 -4.78 -28.54 6.28
CA THR A 802 -5.73 -27.42 6.20
C THR A 802 -6.76 -27.49 7.34
N VAL A 803 -7.32 -28.67 7.60
CA VAL A 803 -8.25 -28.89 8.72
C VAL A 803 -7.57 -28.64 10.07
N GLN A 804 -6.33 -29.11 10.26
CA GLN A 804 -5.58 -28.85 11.48
C GLN A 804 -5.29 -27.36 11.69
N LEU A 805 -4.93 -26.64 10.62
CA LEU A 805 -4.71 -25.19 10.67
C LEU A 805 -5.99 -24.48 11.10
N LEU A 806 -7.13 -24.75 10.47
CA LEU A 806 -8.41 -24.12 10.81
C LEU A 806 -8.81 -24.38 12.27
N ASN A 807 -8.59 -25.59 12.79
CA ASN A 807 -8.85 -25.93 14.18
C ASN A 807 -7.96 -25.14 15.17
N LYS A 808 -6.70 -24.88 14.79
CA LYS A 808 -5.77 -24.06 15.57
C LYS A 808 -6.13 -22.57 15.47
N LEU A 809 -6.43 -22.06 14.28
CA LEU A 809 -6.87 -20.68 14.05
C LEU A 809 -8.15 -20.35 14.81
N LYS A 810 -9.07 -21.30 14.97
CA LYS A 810 -10.28 -21.11 15.77
C LYS A 810 -9.98 -20.77 17.24
N LYS A 811 -8.81 -21.15 17.75
CA LYS A 811 -8.35 -20.91 19.13
C LYS A 811 -7.34 -19.76 19.22
N ASP A 812 -6.82 -19.29 18.08
CA ASP A 812 -5.86 -18.18 17.97
C ASP A 812 -6.63 -16.87 17.79
N LEU A 813 -6.36 -15.88 18.61
CA LEU A 813 -6.92 -14.54 18.44
C LEU A 813 -6.15 -13.80 17.34
N THR A 814 -6.83 -12.86 16.68
CA THR A 814 -6.15 -11.90 15.79
C THR A 814 -5.13 -11.07 16.58
N PRO A 815 -4.15 -10.41 15.91
CA PRO A 815 -3.25 -9.47 16.57
C PRO A 815 -3.97 -8.34 17.34
N THR A 816 -5.22 -8.04 17.00
CA THR A 816 -6.10 -7.07 17.66
C THR A 816 -6.92 -7.67 18.81
N GLY A 817 -6.75 -8.95 19.12
CA GLY A 817 -7.45 -9.65 20.22
C GLY A 817 -8.85 -10.15 19.88
N LYS A 818 -9.28 -10.08 18.62
CA LYS A 818 -10.62 -10.54 18.17
C LYS A 818 -10.59 -12.04 17.84
N THR A 819 -11.76 -12.68 17.93
CA THR A 819 -11.94 -14.05 17.42
C THR A 819 -11.95 -14.02 15.88
N ARG A 820 -11.24 -14.95 15.24
CA ARG A 820 -11.11 -15.01 13.78
C ARG A 820 -12.41 -15.46 13.09
N GLY A 821 -12.81 -14.76 12.05
CA GLY A 821 -13.88 -15.16 11.13
C GLY A 821 -13.35 -16.16 10.10
N LEU A 822 -13.71 -17.44 10.24
CA LEU A 822 -13.16 -18.54 9.40
C LEU A 822 -14.07 -18.95 8.24
N THR A 823 -14.84 -18.01 7.70
CA THR A 823 -15.59 -18.20 6.45
C THR A 823 -14.82 -17.53 5.31
N GLY A 824 -14.61 -18.23 4.20
CA GLY A 824 -13.79 -17.72 3.09
C GLY A 824 -13.01 -18.83 2.38
N HIS A 825 -11.95 -18.44 1.66
CA HIS A 825 -11.12 -19.38 0.89
C HIS A 825 -9.74 -19.54 1.50
N PHE A 826 -9.34 -20.78 1.78
CA PHE A 826 -8.06 -21.12 2.37
C PHE A 826 -7.26 -21.96 1.38
N SER A 827 -6.64 -21.28 0.43
CA SER A 827 -5.84 -21.91 -0.62
C SER A 827 -4.37 -21.75 -0.27
N PHE A 828 -3.61 -22.85 -0.28
CA PHE A 828 -2.20 -22.88 0.13
C PHE A 828 -1.33 -23.51 -0.93
N ASP A 829 -0.08 -23.05 -0.98
CA ASP A 829 0.99 -23.72 -1.70
C ASP A 829 1.83 -24.52 -0.72
N PHE A 830 2.14 -25.76 -1.09
CA PHE A 830 2.94 -26.69 -0.32
C PHE A 830 4.11 -27.21 -1.15
N ILE A 831 5.17 -27.63 -0.47
CA ILE A 831 6.21 -28.46 -1.07
C ILE A 831 6.41 -29.70 -0.23
N ILE A 832 6.51 -30.86 -0.90
CA ILE A 832 6.93 -32.10 -0.26
C ILE A 832 8.42 -32.27 -0.53
N SER A 833 9.21 -32.19 0.53
CA SER A 833 10.66 -32.36 0.49
C SER A 833 11.02 -33.78 0.08
N THR A 834 11.80 -33.94 -0.98
CA THR A 834 12.37 -35.25 -1.38
C THR A 834 13.47 -35.73 -0.45
N LYS A 835 14.01 -34.83 0.41
CA LYS A 835 15.07 -35.15 1.37
C LYS A 835 14.56 -35.91 2.59
N ASN A 836 13.39 -35.54 3.10
CA ASN A 836 12.84 -36.09 4.36
C ASN A 836 11.35 -36.48 4.27
N GLY A 837 10.71 -36.32 3.11
CA GLY A 837 9.29 -36.62 2.91
C GLY A 837 8.33 -35.65 3.59
N GLN A 838 8.83 -34.60 4.25
CA GLN A 838 8.05 -33.64 5.01
C GLN A 838 7.33 -32.64 4.11
N MET A 839 6.10 -32.26 4.49
CA MET A 839 5.31 -31.26 3.79
C MET A 839 5.50 -29.91 4.48
N TYR A 840 5.85 -28.88 3.71
CA TYR A 840 6.01 -27.52 4.19
C TYR A 840 5.02 -26.60 3.45
N PRO A 841 4.25 -25.77 4.17
CA PRO A 841 3.52 -24.68 3.56
C PRO A 841 4.50 -23.59 3.09
N LEU A 842 4.20 -22.96 1.96
CA LEU A 842 5.03 -21.95 1.33
C LEU A 842 4.37 -20.57 1.32
N GLU A 843 3.08 -20.52 1.02
CA GLU A 843 2.26 -19.30 1.03
C GLU A 843 0.77 -19.63 1.15
N CYS A 844 -0.03 -18.65 1.56
CA CYS A 844 -1.49 -18.72 1.49
C CYS A 844 -2.04 -17.68 0.51
N ASN A 845 -2.77 -18.18 -0.48
CA ASN A 845 -3.61 -17.40 -1.37
C ASN A 845 -5.03 -17.39 -0.80
N ALA A 846 -5.31 -16.59 0.23
CA ALA A 846 -6.60 -16.54 0.94
C ALA A 846 -7.75 -15.92 0.11
N ARG A 847 -7.99 -16.50 -1.07
CA ARG A 847 -8.98 -16.11 -2.08
C ARG A 847 -9.30 -17.33 -2.94
N VAL A 848 -10.29 -17.20 -3.82
CA VAL A 848 -10.59 -18.25 -4.81
C VAL A 848 -9.33 -18.54 -5.63
N HIS A 849 -8.89 -19.79 -5.60
CA HIS A 849 -7.78 -20.29 -6.39
C HIS A 849 -8.32 -20.98 -7.65
N THR A 850 -7.59 -20.90 -8.76
CA THR A 850 -8.05 -21.40 -10.06
C THR A 850 -8.25 -22.92 -10.08
N ALA A 851 -7.64 -23.67 -9.17
CA ALA A 851 -7.91 -25.10 -8.97
C ALA A 851 -9.41 -25.42 -8.76
N VAL A 852 -10.24 -24.46 -8.37
CA VAL A 852 -11.72 -24.58 -8.33
C VAL A 852 -12.32 -25.10 -9.65
N ILE A 853 -11.68 -24.89 -10.81
CA ILE A 853 -12.13 -25.40 -12.11
C ILE A 853 -12.14 -26.94 -12.21
N MET A 854 -11.45 -27.63 -11.29
CA MET A 854 -11.44 -29.09 -11.22
C MET A 854 -12.71 -29.64 -10.57
N LEU A 855 -13.43 -28.82 -9.79
CA LEU A 855 -14.65 -29.26 -9.11
C LEU A 855 -15.80 -29.45 -10.12
N PRO A 856 -16.74 -30.38 -9.84
CA PRO A 856 -17.95 -30.50 -10.63
C PRO A 856 -18.78 -29.21 -10.55
N VAL A 857 -18.86 -28.47 -11.67
CA VAL A 857 -19.51 -27.13 -11.74
C VAL A 857 -20.94 -27.12 -11.18
N SER A 858 -21.70 -28.19 -11.39
CA SER A 858 -23.08 -28.34 -10.89
C SER A 858 -23.20 -28.42 -9.36
N LYS A 859 -22.11 -28.66 -8.64
CA LYS A 859 -22.07 -28.79 -7.17
C LYS A 859 -21.30 -27.67 -6.46
N ILE A 860 -20.65 -26.76 -7.18
CA ILE A 860 -19.81 -25.73 -6.54
C ILE A 860 -20.67 -24.78 -5.70
N ALA A 861 -21.81 -24.31 -6.22
CA ALA A 861 -22.65 -23.32 -5.52
C ALA A 861 -23.12 -23.78 -4.13
N SER A 862 -23.41 -25.07 -3.94
CA SER A 862 -23.83 -25.61 -2.63
C SER A 862 -22.74 -25.53 -1.56
N CYS A 863 -21.46 -25.37 -1.95
CA CYS A 863 -20.35 -25.21 -1.02
C CYS A 863 -20.34 -23.83 -0.34
N TYR A 864 -21.16 -22.88 -0.82
CA TYR A 864 -21.28 -21.50 -0.33
C TYR A 864 -22.62 -21.24 0.40
N GLU A 865 -23.53 -22.21 0.41
CA GLU A 865 -24.85 -22.09 1.05
C GLU A 865 -24.78 -22.53 2.53
N ILE A 866 -25.45 -21.82 3.44
CA ILE A 866 -25.63 -22.24 4.84
C ILE A 866 -27.06 -22.77 4.98
N ASP A 867 -27.25 -24.01 5.46
CA ASP A 867 -28.61 -24.55 5.68
C ASP A 867 -29.24 -23.88 6.89
N SER A 868 -30.49 -23.44 6.75
CA SER A 868 -31.27 -22.74 7.78
C SER A 868 -31.91 -23.69 8.82
N GLY A 869 -31.58 -24.99 8.79
CA GLY A 869 -32.23 -26.04 9.58
C GLY A 869 -31.30 -26.64 10.64
N SER A 870 -31.85 -26.83 11.84
CA SER A 870 -31.19 -27.31 13.07
C SER A 870 -30.73 -28.78 13.07
N ASP A 871 -30.52 -29.41 11.90
CA ASP A 871 -29.96 -30.75 11.79
C ASP A 871 -28.64 -30.68 11.01
N SER A 872 -27.53 -30.45 11.74
CA SER A 872 -26.19 -30.44 11.17
C SER A 872 -25.73 -31.86 10.79
N LYS A 873 -26.31 -32.45 9.74
CA LYS A 873 -25.64 -33.56 9.05
C LYS A 873 -24.31 -33.03 8.51
N GLN A 874 -23.22 -33.70 8.88
CA GLN A 874 -21.88 -33.38 8.39
C GLN A 874 -21.89 -33.43 6.86
N ARG A 875 -21.79 -32.26 6.21
CA ARG A 875 -21.74 -32.19 4.76
C ARG A 875 -20.43 -32.82 4.28
N ASP A 876 -20.52 -33.70 3.30
CA ASP A 876 -19.34 -34.24 2.64
C ASP A 876 -18.57 -33.13 1.92
N ILE A 877 -17.25 -33.10 2.09
CA ILE A 877 -16.36 -32.16 1.39
C ILE A 877 -16.40 -32.48 -0.11
N LEU A 878 -16.80 -31.50 -0.93
CA LEU A 878 -16.80 -31.64 -2.38
C LEU A 878 -15.37 -31.72 -2.93
N ARG A 879 -15.06 -32.81 -3.63
CA ARG A 879 -13.77 -33.07 -4.27
C ARG A 879 -13.95 -33.38 -5.76
N PRO A 880 -12.93 -33.14 -6.60
CA PRO A 880 -12.91 -33.67 -7.97
C PRO A 880 -12.86 -35.20 -7.95
N LEU A 881 -13.47 -35.84 -8.97
CA LEU A 881 -13.40 -37.29 -9.14
C LEU A 881 -11.98 -37.71 -9.56
N SER A 882 -11.52 -38.88 -9.12
CA SER A 882 -10.16 -39.39 -9.43
C SER A 882 -9.84 -39.46 -10.93
N GLY A 883 -10.84 -39.66 -11.80
CA GLY A 883 -10.70 -39.64 -13.27
C GLY A 883 -10.96 -38.28 -13.94
N THR A 884 -10.96 -37.16 -13.20
CA THR A 884 -11.22 -35.84 -13.78
C THR A 884 -10.10 -35.47 -14.76
N PRO A 885 -10.40 -35.20 -16.05
CA PRO A 885 -9.38 -34.88 -17.02
C PRO A 885 -8.69 -33.54 -16.68
N PRO A 886 -7.39 -33.40 -16.98
CA PRO A 886 -6.67 -32.15 -16.83
C PRO A 886 -7.36 -30.97 -17.51
N ARG A 887 -7.20 -29.78 -16.93
CA ARG A 887 -7.69 -28.52 -17.49
C ARG A 887 -6.52 -27.70 -17.98
N SER A 888 -6.59 -27.17 -19.19
CA SER A 888 -5.58 -26.25 -19.71
C SER A 888 -6.17 -25.31 -20.72
N TRP A 889 -5.66 -24.09 -20.77
CA TRP A 889 -5.99 -23.12 -21.81
C TRP A 889 -5.49 -23.60 -23.18
N LEU A 890 -6.38 -23.63 -24.17
CA LEU A 890 -6.07 -24.21 -25.50
C LEU A 890 -4.87 -23.54 -26.15
N TYR A 891 -4.83 -22.20 -26.15
CA TYR A 891 -3.75 -21.44 -26.79
C TYR A 891 -2.45 -21.50 -26.00
N ASN A 892 -2.52 -21.66 -24.68
CA ASN A 892 -1.33 -21.95 -23.87
C ASN A 892 -0.69 -23.27 -24.33
N ASP A 893 -1.50 -24.32 -24.55
CA ASP A 893 -0.98 -25.59 -25.05
C ASP A 893 -0.44 -25.48 -26.49
N LEU A 894 -1.12 -24.73 -27.37
CA LEU A 894 -0.63 -24.44 -28.73
C LEU A 894 0.77 -23.82 -28.73
N ILE A 895 1.00 -22.82 -27.89
CA ILE A 895 2.27 -22.09 -27.85
C ILE A 895 3.33 -22.86 -27.06
N MET A 896 2.99 -23.39 -25.88
CA MET A 896 3.98 -23.94 -24.95
C MET A 896 4.24 -25.43 -25.14
N ARG A 897 3.38 -26.17 -25.86
CA ARG A 897 3.56 -27.62 -26.07
C ARG A 897 3.66 -28.00 -27.53
N TYR A 898 2.79 -27.46 -28.38
CA TYR A 898 2.73 -27.88 -29.79
C TYR A 898 3.69 -27.11 -30.69
N LEU A 899 3.87 -25.80 -30.48
CA LEU A 899 4.81 -24.99 -31.28
C LEU A 899 6.25 -25.53 -31.26
N PRO A 900 6.83 -25.98 -30.12
CA PRO A 900 8.16 -26.57 -30.11
C PRO A 900 8.28 -27.89 -30.88
N LEU A 901 7.17 -28.61 -31.08
CA LEU A 901 7.13 -29.83 -31.92
C LEU A 901 7.12 -29.49 -33.41
N ILE A 902 6.57 -28.33 -33.77
CA ILE A 902 6.43 -27.87 -35.17
C ILE A 902 7.67 -27.11 -35.63
N VAL A 903 8.36 -26.41 -34.72
CA VAL A 903 9.57 -25.62 -35.00
C VAL A 903 10.82 -26.41 -34.54
N PRO A 904 11.54 -27.10 -35.45
CA PRO A 904 12.60 -28.05 -35.09
C PRO A 904 13.94 -27.39 -34.70
N SER A 905 13.94 -26.11 -34.31
CA SER A 905 15.15 -25.36 -34.00
C SER A 905 15.01 -24.55 -32.71
N LYS A 906 15.78 -24.91 -31.69
CA LYS A 906 15.90 -24.13 -30.45
C LYS A 906 16.31 -22.68 -30.73
N ARG A 907 17.16 -22.43 -31.74
CA ARG A 907 17.61 -21.08 -32.12
C ARG A 907 16.44 -20.21 -32.62
N VAL A 908 15.58 -20.75 -33.47
CA VAL A 908 14.39 -20.04 -33.97
C VAL A 908 13.41 -19.75 -32.84
N LEU A 909 13.21 -20.70 -31.92
CA LEU A 909 12.40 -20.47 -30.72
C LEU A 909 12.99 -19.35 -29.84
N THR A 910 14.31 -19.30 -29.66
CA THR A 910 15.00 -18.22 -28.93
C THR A 910 14.80 -16.88 -29.62
N ASP A 911 14.91 -16.83 -30.95
CA ASP A 911 14.74 -15.59 -31.74
C ASP A 911 13.31 -15.03 -31.63
N ILE A 912 12.31 -15.90 -31.46
CA ILE A 912 10.92 -15.50 -31.19
C ILE A 912 10.79 -14.99 -29.75
N HIS A 913 11.19 -15.81 -28.77
CA HIS A 913 11.22 -15.40 -27.36
C HIS A 913 12.18 -16.26 -26.53
N PRO A 914 12.98 -15.68 -25.61
CA PRO A 914 13.98 -16.40 -24.82
C PRO A 914 13.44 -17.54 -23.94
N SER A 915 12.14 -17.58 -23.66
CA SER A 915 11.51 -18.64 -22.86
C SER A 915 11.03 -19.86 -23.65
N LEU A 916 10.82 -19.74 -24.97
CA LEU A 916 10.30 -20.84 -25.80
C LEU A 916 11.24 -22.04 -25.96
N PRO A 917 12.59 -21.89 -25.97
CA PRO A 917 13.50 -23.04 -26.02
C PRO A 917 13.38 -24.00 -24.84
N ALA A 918 12.96 -23.51 -23.66
CA ALA A 918 12.75 -24.34 -22.48
C ALA A 918 11.56 -25.30 -22.65
N CYS A 919 10.65 -24.97 -23.57
CA CYS A 919 9.50 -25.80 -23.92
C CYS A 919 9.84 -26.88 -24.97
N TYR A 920 11.08 -26.93 -25.47
CA TYR A 920 11.51 -27.95 -26.42
C TYR A 920 11.61 -29.32 -25.75
N VAL A 921 10.73 -30.24 -26.14
CA VAL A 921 10.69 -31.61 -25.62
C VAL A 921 11.44 -32.53 -26.59
N ASP A 922 12.48 -33.20 -26.11
CA ASP A 922 13.09 -34.31 -26.85
C ASP A 922 12.15 -35.52 -26.80
N LEU A 923 11.59 -35.89 -27.96
CA LEU A 923 10.60 -36.96 -28.08
C LEU A 923 11.16 -38.35 -27.71
N PHE A 924 12.48 -38.50 -27.52
CA PHE A 924 13.12 -39.75 -27.10
C PHE A 924 13.20 -39.94 -25.57
N GLU A 925 12.98 -38.90 -24.74
CA GLU A 925 13.01 -38.97 -23.27
C GLU A 925 11.65 -39.27 -22.60
N ARG A 926 10.69 -39.83 -23.35
CA ARG A 926 9.27 -39.99 -22.96
C ARG A 926 8.98 -40.73 -21.64
N ARG A 927 9.90 -41.54 -21.11
CA ARG A 927 9.58 -42.49 -20.02
C ARG A 927 9.30 -41.87 -18.65
N ASN A 928 9.65 -40.59 -18.42
CA ASN A 928 9.59 -39.96 -17.09
C ASN A 928 8.81 -38.64 -17.02
N MET A 929 8.02 -38.28 -18.03
CA MET A 929 7.28 -36.99 -18.05
C MET A 929 5.98 -37.06 -17.22
N SER A 930 5.66 -36.00 -16.46
CA SER A 930 4.36 -35.92 -15.80
C SER A 930 3.23 -35.74 -16.82
N PRO A 931 1.97 -36.15 -16.53
CA PRO A 931 0.85 -35.93 -17.44
C PRO A 931 0.69 -34.45 -17.84
N SER A 932 1.05 -33.52 -16.95
CA SER A 932 1.05 -32.07 -17.21
C SER A 932 2.10 -31.61 -18.23
N GLU A 933 3.13 -32.40 -18.49
CA GLU A 933 4.21 -32.07 -19.44
C GLU A 933 4.05 -32.82 -20.77
N ALA A 934 3.30 -33.92 -20.77
CA ALA A 934 3.09 -34.74 -21.94
C ALA A 934 2.28 -33.98 -23.03
N PRO A 935 2.81 -33.82 -24.25
CA PRO A 935 2.15 -33.05 -25.31
C PRO A 935 0.88 -33.73 -25.85
N PHE A 936 0.71 -35.04 -25.65
CA PHE A 936 -0.40 -35.82 -26.22
C PHE A 936 -1.50 -36.17 -25.20
N VAL A 937 -1.52 -35.54 -24.03
CA VAL A 937 -2.60 -35.72 -23.04
C VAL A 937 -3.79 -34.84 -23.42
N TRP A 938 -4.98 -35.45 -23.50
CA TRP A 938 -6.21 -34.72 -23.76
C TRP A 938 -6.57 -33.83 -22.55
N ARG A 939 -6.70 -32.52 -22.80
CA ARG A 939 -7.05 -31.51 -21.77
C ARG A 939 -8.28 -30.73 -22.19
N ILE A 940 -9.04 -30.27 -21.21
CA ILE A 940 -10.25 -29.49 -21.45
C ILE A 940 -10.01 -28.03 -21.12
N ASP A 941 -10.29 -27.13 -22.06
CA ASP A 941 -10.29 -25.71 -21.81
C ASP A 941 -11.46 -25.34 -20.88
N PRO A 942 -11.21 -24.78 -19.69
CA PRO A 942 -12.26 -24.45 -18.72
C PRO A 942 -13.18 -23.31 -19.19
N THR A 943 -12.75 -22.52 -20.17
CA THR A 943 -13.54 -21.40 -20.70
C THR A 943 -14.46 -21.83 -21.84
N LEU A 944 -14.15 -22.93 -22.54
CA LEU A 944 -14.96 -23.48 -23.62
C LEU A 944 -16.05 -24.44 -23.11
N VAL A 945 -17.28 -23.95 -23.04
CA VAL A 945 -18.45 -24.75 -22.64
C VAL A 945 -19.57 -24.59 -23.68
N ALA A 946 -20.20 -25.69 -24.09
CA ALA A 946 -21.15 -25.73 -25.21
C ALA A 946 -22.35 -24.77 -25.06
N ASP A 947 -22.88 -24.58 -23.85
CA ASP A 947 -24.01 -23.70 -23.55
C ASP A 947 -23.61 -22.27 -23.14
N ASP A 948 -22.31 -21.96 -23.16
CA ASP A 948 -21.74 -20.65 -22.84
C ASP A 948 -20.34 -20.49 -23.46
N TRP A 949 -20.27 -20.58 -24.79
CA TRP A 949 -19.00 -20.66 -25.54
C TRP A 949 -18.41 -19.28 -25.88
N LEU A 950 -19.20 -18.20 -25.83
CA LEU A 950 -18.75 -16.86 -26.22
C LEU A 950 -17.57 -16.33 -25.37
N PRO A 951 -17.51 -16.55 -24.04
CA PRO A 951 -16.34 -16.19 -23.24
C PRO A 951 -15.00 -16.76 -23.76
N PHE A 952 -15.01 -17.97 -24.32
CA PHE A 952 -13.80 -18.57 -24.91
C PHE A 952 -13.33 -17.79 -26.14
N ILE A 953 -14.25 -17.39 -27.03
CA ILE A 953 -13.91 -16.57 -28.20
C ILE A 953 -13.42 -15.19 -27.77
N VAL A 954 -14.12 -14.55 -26.83
CA VAL A 954 -13.74 -13.22 -26.33
C VAL A 954 -12.37 -13.24 -25.68
N LEU A 955 -12.08 -14.25 -24.85
CA LEU A 955 -10.79 -14.40 -24.18
C LEU A 955 -9.64 -14.34 -25.19
N TRP A 956 -9.71 -15.17 -26.23
CA TRP A 956 -8.60 -15.37 -27.16
C TRP A 956 -8.54 -14.38 -28.32
N HIS A 957 -9.69 -13.83 -28.73
CA HIS A 957 -9.79 -13.03 -29.96
C HIS A 957 -10.18 -11.58 -29.74
N VAL A 958 -10.51 -11.20 -28.51
CA VAL A 958 -10.91 -9.83 -28.18
C VAL A 958 -10.08 -9.30 -27.01
N TRP A 959 -10.20 -9.92 -25.84
CA TRP A 959 -9.61 -9.43 -24.61
C TRP A 959 -8.08 -9.43 -24.64
N TRP A 960 -7.44 -10.60 -24.83
CA TRP A 960 -5.98 -10.68 -24.92
C TRP A 960 -5.39 -9.80 -26.04
N PRO A 961 -5.87 -9.87 -27.30
CA PRO A 961 -5.39 -8.97 -28.35
C PRO A 961 -5.55 -7.48 -28.00
N SER A 962 -6.68 -7.06 -27.41
CA SER A 962 -6.89 -5.66 -27.01
C SER A 962 -5.91 -5.20 -25.94
N LEU A 963 -5.61 -6.05 -24.96
CA LEU A 963 -4.63 -5.77 -23.91
C LEU A 963 -3.22 -5.67 -24.48
N LEU A 964 -2.85 -6.59 -25.38
CA LEU A 964 -1.57 -6.61 -26.07
C LEU A 964 -1.33 -5.32 -26.85
N ILE A 965 -2.32 -4.91 -27.66
CA ILE A 965 -2.27 -3.68 -28.46
C ILE A 965 -2.21 -2.44 -27.55
N LYS A 966 -3.05 -2.37 -26.51
CA LYS A 966 -3.10 -1.24 -25.58
C LYS A 966 -1.77 -1.04 -24.86
N ARG A 967 -1.14 -2.12 -24.37
CA ARG A 967 0.17 -2.04 -23.71
C ARG A 967 1.30 -1.70 -24.67
N TRP A 968 1.26 -2.23 -25.89
CA TRP A 968 2.20 -1.86 -26.94
C TRP A 968 2.14 -0.36 -27.23
N TRP A 969 0.93 0.20 -27.38
CA TRP A 969 0.74 1.64 -27.60
C TRP A 969 1.24 2.49 -26.42
N GLN A 970 1.17 1.97 -25.20
CA GLN A 970 1.68 2.61 -23.98
C GLN A 970 3.20 2.45 -23.77
N GLY A 971 3.92 1.76 -24.67
CA GLY A 971 5.36 1.53 -24.54
C GLY A 971 5.75 0.62 -23.37
N LYS A 972 4.81 -0.16 -22.82
CA LYS A 972 5.08 -1.09 -21.71
C LYS A 972 5.72 -2.37 -22.25
N LYS A 973 6.86 -2.77 -21.66
CA LYS A 973 7.56 -4.01 -22.02
C LYS A 973 6.90 -5.23 -21.36
N TRP A 974 7.03 -6.39 -22.00
CA TRP A 974 6.60 -7.67 -21.44
C TRP A 974 7.84 -8.42 -20.96
N ASN A 975 7.74 -9.02 -19.77
CA ASN A 975 8.84 -9.82 -19.23
C ASN A 975 8.71 -11.30 -19.60
N ARG A 976 7.51 -11.77 -20.01
CA ARG A 976 7.20 -13.13 -20.45
C ARG A 976 6.15 -13.14 -21.57
N VAL A 977 6.17 -14.14 -22.47
CA VAL A 977 5.10 -14.40 -23.47
C VAL A 977 3.76 -14.72 -22.81
N SER A 978 3.79 -15.14 -21.55
CA SER A 978 2.63 -15.55 -20.76
C SER A 978 2.09 -14.46 -19.82
N ASP A 979 2.74 -13.30 -19.73
CA ASP A 979 2.34 -12.15 -18.89
C ASP A 979 1.47 -11.15 -19.65
#